data_AF-A0AAQ0F9K4-F1
#
_entry.id   AF-A0AAQ0F9K4-F1
#
_cell.length_a   1.000
_cell.length_b   1.000
_cell.length_c   1.000
_cell.angle_alpha   90.00
_cell.angle_beta   90.00
_cell.angle_gamma   90.00
#
_symmetry.space_group_name_H-M   'P 1'
#
loop_
_entity.id
_entity.type
_entity.pdbx_description
1 polymer ?
#
loop_
_entity_poly.entity_id
_entity_poly.type
_entity_poly.pdbx_seq_one_letter_code
_entity_poly.pdbx_strand_id
1 'polypeptide(L)'
;MSAHAAPSPDALSRRAEFKAAKTEMLERFRRATNVASLMHALSKLTDDALKRVWDDCGLPATLALVAVGGYGRGELAPYSDVDILVLLPDAHDPTLDARIERFIGMAWDLGLEIGSSVRTVAQCIEEASQDVTVQTSLLEARRIVGSTALFERFTVRYHEALDARAFFTAKVLEMRQRHAKFQDTPYSLEPNVKESPGGLRDLQTILWIARAAGFGSSWRELDTRGLITDREARELRRNEGFLKTLRARLHVIAGRRQDMLVFDLQTQAAESFGYQPTQTKRASEQLMRRYYWAAKAVTQLATILIQNIEAQLFPATSGITRVLSPDRFVEKQGMLEIVDDGVFERHPDAILEAFLLYETTRGVKGLSARTLRALYNSREIMNNAWRRDPQNRDTFMRILQQPEGITHAFRLMNQTSVLGRYLLNFRRIVGQMQHDLYHVYTVDQHILMVLRNIRRFAVAEHAHEYPFCSQLIGNFERPWVLYVAALFHDIAKGRGGDHSTLGMADARRFCREHGIAGDDASLIVWLVQHHLTMSQVAQKQDTSDPEVIKRFAEVVGNERYLTALYLLTVADIRGTSPKVWNTWKGKLLEDLYRITLAVLGGANPDAHSELKSRQEQALALLRLETVPDDAHRALWDQLDVGFFLRHDAADIAWQTRVLYRHVNAEIAIVRARPSPIGDALQVLVYVKDRPDLFAGICAYFDRNGLSVLDARVSTTRHGYALDNFIVTQTERDVRYRDIANLVEQQLASRLTETAPLPEPSKGRLSRLSRTFPITPRVDLRADERGQYYILSVSANDRPGLLYSIARVLAEHRIGVHAARINTLGERVEDIFLLAGAGLSDNRLQIQLETELLRAIAV
;
A
#
# COMPACT_ATOMS: atom_id res chain seq x y z
N MET A 1 28.91 12.04 -23.49
CA MET A 1 28.08 12.74 -24.50
C MET A 1 28.81 12.65 -25.84
N SER A 2 28.47 11.66 -26.66
CA SER A 2 29.02 11.51 -28.01
C SER A 2 27.96 11.97 -29.00
N ALA A 3 28.34 12.82 -29.96
CA ALA A 3 27.44 13.40 -30.95
C ALA A 3 26.93 12.30 -31.90
N HIS A 4 25.66 11.92 -31.78
CA HIS A 4 25.01 11.06 -32.77
C HIS A 4 24.89 11.83 -34.09
N ALA A 5 25.64 11.39 -35.11
CA ALA A 5 25.42 11.79 -36.48
C ALA A 5 23.98 11.44 -36.91
N ALA A 6 23.37 12.26 -37.77
CA ALA A 6 22.01 12.03 -38.24
C ALA A 6 21.91 10.68 -39.00
N PRO A 7 20.86 9.87 -38.77
CA PRO A 7 20.71 8.56 -39.40
C PRO A 7 20.58 8.67 -40.92
N SER A 8 21.19 7.73 -41.65
CA SER A 8 21.16 7.71 -43.11
C SER A 8 19.74 7.46 -43.66
N PRO A 9 19.42 7.86 -44.91
CA PRO A 9 18.10 7.63 -45.52
C PRO A 9 17.67 6.16 -45.56
N ASP A 10 18.62 5.24 -45.76
CA ASP A 10 18.38 3.80 -45.76
C ASP A 10 18.04 3.27 -44.34
N ALA A 11 18.72 3.81 -43.30
CA ALA A 11 18.40 3.49 -41.91
C ALA A 11 16.98 3.94 -41.52
N LEU A 12 16.53 5.10 -42.02
CA LEU A 12 15.17 5.61 -41.81
C LEU A 12 14.11 4.71 -42.46
N SER A 13 14.35 4.22 -43.69
CA SER A 13 13.46 3.28 -44.38
C SER A 13 13.31 1.96 -43.60
N ARG A 14 14.43 1.38 -43.16
CA ARG A 14 14.45 0.11 -42.43
C ARG A 14 13.79 0.22 -41.05
N ARG A 15 13.98 1.34 -40.36
CA ARG A 15 13.26 1.64 -39.12
C ARG A 15 11.75 1.69 -39.36
N ALA A 16 11.30 2.30 -40.46
CA ALA A 16 9.89 2.36 -40.82
C ALA A 16 9.32 0.97 -41.11
N GLU A 17 10.03 0.12 -41.86
CA GLU A 17 9.63 -1.27 -42.14
C GLU A 17 9.53 -2.10 -40.86
N PHE A 18 10.55 -2.06 -39.99
CA PHE A 18 10.54 -2.78 -38.72
C PHE A 18 9.38 -2.34 -37.84
N LYS A 19 9.15 -1.03 -37.73
CA LYS A 19 8.04 -0.46 -36.96
C LYS A 19 6.68 -0.85 -37.53
N ALA A 20 6.53 -0.88 -38.86
CA ALA A 20 5.30 -1.29 -39.52
C ALA A 20 4.98 -2.76 -39.24
N ALA A 21 5.95 -3.66 -39.44
CA ALA A 21 5.80 -5.09 -39.16
C ALA A 21 5.49 -5.35 -37.68
N LYS A 22 6.19 -4.67 -36.77
CA LYS A 22 5.91 -4.75 -35.33
C LYS A 22 4.47 -4.31 -35.02
N THR A 23 4.03 -3.18 -35.58
CA THR A 23 2.68 -2.63 -35.35
C THR A 23 1.60 -3.62 -35.83
N GLU A 24 1.78 -4.22 -37.00
CA GLU A 24 0.85 -5.23 -37.51
C GLU A 24 0.72 -6.44 -36.58
N MET A 25 1.84 -6.94 -36.05
CA MET A 25 1.83 -8.04 -35.08
C MET A 25 1.09 -7.66 -33.79
N LEU A 26 1.25 -6.43 -33.29
CA LEU A 26 0.55 -5.94 -32.10
C LEU A 26 -0.96 -5.80 -32.34
N GLU A 27 -1.39 -5.32 -33.50
CA GLU A 27 -2.83 -5.25 -33.85
C GLU A 27 -3.47 -6.63 -33.94
N ARG A 28 -2.78 -7.62 -34.52
CA ARG A 28 -3.25 -9.01 -34.53
C ARG A 28 -3.39 -9.56 -33.11
N PHE A 29 -2.45 -9.26 -32.23
CA PHE A 29 -2.48 -9.73 -30.83
C PHE A 29 -3.65 -9.16 -30.02
N ARG A 30 -4.16 -7.96 -30.33
CA ARG A 30 -5.34 -7.41 -29.62
C ARG A 30 -6.55 -8.35 -29.65
N ARG A 31 -6.65 -9.22 -30.66
CA ARG A 31 -7.71 -10.22 -30.83
C ARG A 31 -7.30 -11.63 -30.39
N ALA A 32 -6.04 -11.85 -30.02
CA ALA A 32 -5.52 -13.17 -29.67
C ALA A 32 -5.72 -13.52 -28.20
N THR A 33 -5.91 -14.80 -27.89
CA THR A 33 -6.14 -15.27 -26.51
C THR A 33 -4.84 -15.50 -25.72
N ASN A 34 -3.71 -15.69 -26.39
CA ASN A 34 -2.40 -15.97 -25.79
C ASN A 34 -1.30 -15.19 -26.53
N VAL A 35 -0.29 -14.75 -25.78
CA VAL A 35 0.87 -13.99 -26.27
C VAL A 35 2.00 -14.85 -26.85
N ALA A 36 2.03 -16.16 -26.61
CA ALA A 36 3.18 -17.00 -26.97
C ALA A 36 3.62 -16.85 -28.44
N SER A 37 2.67 -16.85 -29.38
CA SER A 37 2.97 -16.67 -30.81
C SER A 37 3.49 -15.26 -31.13
N LEU A 38 2.97 -14.23 -30.46
CA LEU A 38 3.45 -12.86 -30.62
C LEU A 38 4.90 -12.74 -30.16
N MET A 39 5.24 -13.24 -28.96
CA MET A 39 6.59 -13.13 -28.41
C MET A 39 7.63 -13.81 -29.31
N HIS A 40 7.30 -14.99 -29.85
CA HIS A 40 8.16 -15.68 -30.79
C HIS A 40 8.30 -14.92 -32.12
N ALA A 41 7.19 -14.39 -32.65
CA ALA A 41 7.20 -13.59 -33.88
C ALA A 41 8.02 -12.29 -33.73
N LEU A 42 7.91 -11.59 -32.60
CA LEU A 42 8.72 -10.41 -32.28
C LEU A 42 10.21 -10.76 -32.16
N SER A 43 10.52 -11.88 -31.51
CA SER A 43 11.90 -12.35 -31.40
C SER A 43 12.49 -12.66 -32.78
N LYS A 44 11.74 -13.35 -33.64
CA LYS A 44 12.16 -13.65 -35.02
C LYS A 44 12.32 -12.38 -35.87
N LEU A 45 11.38 -11.44 -35.80
CA LEU A 45 11.48 -10.16 -36.50
C LEU A 45 12.74 -9.40 -36.08
N THR A 46 13.08 -9.44 -34.80
CA THR A 46 14.29 -8.81 -34.25
C THR A 46 15.55 -9.55 -34.69
N ASP A 47 15.56 -10.88 -34.66
CA ASP A 47 16.67 -11.70 -35.17
C ASP A 47 16.97 -11.35 -36.64
N ASP A 48 15.93 -11.28 -37.48
CA ASP A 48 16.06 -11.02 -38.91
C ASP A 48 16.48 -9.56 -39.21
N ALA A 49 16.12 -8.61 -38.34
CA ALA A 49 16.62 -7.24 -38.43
C ALA A 49 18.09 -7.14 -38.03
N LEU A 50 18.48 -7.76 -36.90
CA LEU A 50 19.86 -7.76 -36.42
C LEU A 50 20.82 -8.49 -37.36
N LYS A 51 20.39 -9.60 -37.99
CA LYS A 51 21.18 -10.30 -39.02
C LYS A 51 21.50 -9.41 -40.22
N ARG A 52 20.52 -8.65 -40.70
CA ARG A 52 20.74 -7.72 -41.81
C ARG A 52 21.76 -6.64 -41.45
N VAL A 53 21.60 -6.01 -40.27
CA VAL A 53 22.57 -5.00 -39.79
C VAL A 53 23.96 -5.60 -39.56
N TRP A 54 24.03 -6.84 -39.08
CA TRP A 54 25.28 -7.59 -38.91
C TRP A 54 26.02 -7.77 -40.24
N ASP A 55 25.30 -8.17 -41.28
CA ASP A 55 25.84 -8.36 -42.63
C ASP A 55 26.28 -7.03 -43.27
N ASP A 56 25.49 -5.96 -43.13
CA ASP A 56 25.80 -4.62 -43.66
C ASP A 56 27.05 -3.97 -43.04
N CYS A 57 27.35 -4.33 -41.79
CA CYS A 57 28.56 -3.89 -41.11
C CYS A 57 29.79 -4.73 -41.49
N GLY A 58 29.61 -5.79 -42.29
CA GLY A 58 30.69 -6.68 -42.72
C GLY A 58 31.38 -7.36 -41.53
N LEU A 59 30.61 -7.76 -40.52
CA LEU A 59 31.14 -8.44 -39.34
C LEU A 59 31.55 -9.88 -39.70
N PRO A 60 32.79 -10.29 -39.38
CA PRO A 60 33.31 -11.58 -39.84
C PRO A 60 32.59 -12.76 -39.19
N ALA A 61 32.52 -13.87 -39.93
CA ALA A 61 31.90 -15.11 -39.46
C ALA A 61 32.62 -15.77 -38.27
N THR A 62 33.82 -15.28 -37.91
CA THR A 62 34.58 -15.71 -36.72
C THR A 62 33.98 -15.21 -35.41
N LEU A 63 33.19 -14.12 -35.45
CA LEU A 63 32.42 -13.61 -34.31
C LEU A 63 31.08 -14.33 -34.20
N ALA A 64 30.41 -14.22 -33.05
CA ALA A 64 29.03 -14.69 -32.89
C ALA A 64 28.15 -13.60 -32.25
N LEU A 65 26.95 -13.39 -32.81
CA LEU A 65 25.91 -12.57 -32.20
C LEU A 65 24.99 -13.48 -31.39
N VAL A 66 24.82 -13.14 -30.11
CA VAL A 66 24.09 -13.95 -29.14
C VAL A 66 23.01 -13.09 -28.50
N ALA A 67 21.76 -13.56 -28.51
CA ALA A 67 20.69 -13.01 -27.68
C ALA A 67 20.84 -13.52 -26.25
N VAL A 68 20.66 -12.65 -25.26
CA VAL A 68 20.71 -13.02 -23.83
C VAL A 68 19.42 -12.62 -23.10
N GLY A 69 19.25 -13.10 -21.87
CA GLY A 69 18.07 -12.78 -21.06
C GLY A 69 16.73 -13.20 -21.69
N GLY A 70 15.73 -12.33 -21.57
CA GLY A 70 14.39 -12.59 -22.11
C GLY A 70 14.31 -12.69 -23.63
N TYR A 71 15.21 -12.00 -24.35
CA TYR A 71 15.34 -12.13 -25.80
C TYR A 71 16.05 -13.44 -26.18
N GLY A 72 17.04 -13.86 -25.39
CA GLY A 72 17.69 -15.17 -25.50
C GLY A 72 16.70 -16.34 -25.43
N ARG A 73 15.73 -16.29 -24.51
CA ARG A 73 14.62 -17.26 -24.43
C ARG A 73 13.67 -17.28 -25.63
N GLY A 74 13.74 -16.29 -26.54
CA GLY A 74 12.75 -16.12 -27.60
C GLY A 74 11.38 -15.64 -27.09
N GLU A 75 11.37 -14.94 -25.96
CA GLU A 75 10.16 -14.47 -25.26
C GLU A 75 10.06 -12.93 -25.23
N LEU A 76 10.41 -12.28 -26.33
CA LEU A 76 10.43 -10.81 -26.41
C LEU A 76 9.02 -10.23 -26.28
N ALA A 77 8.79 -9.42 -25.24
CA ALA A 77 7.52 -8.73 -25.03
C ALA A 77 7.42 -7.46 -25.91
N PRO A 78 6.21 -6.92 -26.17
CA PRO A 78 5.99 -5.80 -27.10
C PRO A 78 6.90 -4.59 -26.90
N TYR A 79 7.15 -4.19 -25.65
CA TYR A 79 8.01 -3.06 -25.29
C TYR A 79 9.03 -3.51 -24.24
N SER A 80 9.69 -4.64 -24.51
CA SER A 80 10.87 -5.10 -23.76
C SER A 80 12.15 -4.72 -24.50
N ASP A 81 13.17 -4.45 -23.70
CA ASP A 81 14.56 -4.24 -24.11
C ASP A 81 15.11 -5.49 -24.84
N VAL A 82 16.08 -5.28 -25.73
CA VAL A 82 16.74 -6.30 -26.56
C VAL A 82 18.19 -6.45 -26.10
N ASP A 83 18.47 -7.49 -25.31
CA ASP A 83 19.80 -7.73 -24.77
C ASP A 83 20.62 -8.65 -25.68
N ILE A 84 21.80 -8.18 -26.10
CA ILE A 84 22.72 -8.89 -26.99
C ILE A 84 24.15 -8.97 -26.43
N LEU A 85 24.84 -10.04 -26.80
CA LEU A 85 26.26 -10.26 -26.58
C LEU A 85 26.92 -10.46 -27.95
N VAL A 86 27.91 -9.62 -28.25
CA VAL A 86 28.85 -9.84 -29.34
C VAL A 86 30.03 -10.64 -28.77
N LEU A 87 30.09 -11.91 -29.13
CA LEU A 87 31.09 -12.85 -28.64
C LEU A 87 32.32 -12.84 -29.55
N LEU A 88 33.48 -12.50 -28.98
CA LEU A 88 34.76 -12.40 -29.67
C LEU A 88 35.61 -13.67 -29.47
N PRO A 89 36.43 -14.08 -30.45
CA PRO A 89 37.56 -14.98 -30.22
C PRO A 89 38.64 -14.30 -29.36
N ASP A 90 39.45 -15.10 -28.67
CA ASP A 90 40.47 -14.58 -27.74
C ASP A 90 41.53 -13.73 -28.45
N ALA A 91 41.90 -14.13 -29.67
CA ALA A 91 42.66 -13.30 -30.59
C ALA A 91 41.69 -12.65 -31.59
N HIS A 92 41.57 -11.32 -31.54
CA HIS A 92 40.76 -10.54 -32.46
C HIS A 92 41.54 -9.31 -32.95
N ASP A 93 41.22 -8.85 -34.14
CA ASP A 93 41.83 -7.66 -34.74
C ASP A 93 41.18 -6.39 -34.16
N PRO A 94 41.97 -5.44 -33.60
CA PRO A 94 41.46 -4.15 -33.13
C PRO A 94 40.67 -3.35 -34.18
N THR A 95 40.85 -3.62 -35.48
CA THR A 95 40.04 -2.97 -36.53
C THR A 95 38.55 -3.37 -36.50
N LEU A 96 38.19 -4.41 -35.72
CA LEU A 96 36.80 -4.84 -35.54
C LEU A 96 36.00 -3.89 -34.63
N ASP A 97 36.64 -3.15 -33.74
CA ASP A 97 35.95 -2.29 -32.77
C ASP A 97 35.07 -1.25 -33.48
N ALA A 98 35.60 -0.58 -34.50
CA ALA A 98 34.85 0.38 -35.31
C ALA A 98 33.65 -0.25 -36.04
N ARG A 99 33.75 -1.52 -36.46
CA ARG A 99 32.62 -2.23 -37.10
C ARG A 99 31.55 -2.63 -36.08
N ILE A 100 31.97 -3.04 -34.88
CA ILE A 100 31.07 -3.40 -33.78
C ILE A 100 30.34 -2.16 -33.26
N GLU A 101 31.04 -1.04 -33.07
CA GLU A 101 30.45 0.25 -32.70
C GLU A 101 29.42 0.70 -33.75
N ARG A 102 29.76 0.60 -35.03
CA ARG A 102 28.81 0.89 -36.12
C ARG A 102 27.61 -0.04 -36.10
N PHE A 103 27.79 -1.34 -35.86
CA PHE A 103 26.70 -2.30 -35.73
C PHE A 103 25.75 -1.93 -34.58
N ILE A 104 26.30 -1.64 -33.40
CA ILE A 104 25.53 -1.21 -32.24
C ILE A 104 24.77 0.08 -32.57
N GLY A 105 25.44 1.07 -33.16
CA GLY A 105 24.82 2.33 -33.58
C GLY A 105 23.66 2.13 -34.56
N MET A 106 23.84 1.32 -35.60
CA MET A 106 22.78 1.00 -36.56
C MET A 106 21.61 0.24 -35.92
N ALA A 107 21.89 -0.61 -34.93
CA ALA A 107 20.85 -1.34 -34.23
C ALA A 107 20.01 -0.41 -33.32
N TRP A 108 20.61 0.64 -32.74
CA TRP A 108 19.87 1.76 -32.11
C TRP A 108 19.06 2.57 -33.13
N ASP A 109 19.61 2.82 -34.33
CA ASP A 109 18.93 3.56 -35.39
C ASP A 109 17.67 2.84 -35.91
N LEU A 110 17.61 1.50 -35.81
CA LEU A 110 16.39 0.72 -36.05
C LEU A 110 15.26 0.99 -35.03
N GLY A 111 15.55 1.71 -33.95
CA GLY A 111 14.62 2.00 -32.86
C GLY A 111 14.48 0.85 -31.86
N LEU A 112 15.49 -0.03 -31.77
CA LEU A 112 15.59 -1.05 -30.73
C LEU A 112 16.21 -0.43 -29.46
N GLU A 113 15.63 -0.72 -28.30
CA GLU A 113 16.25 -0.42 -27.01
C GLU A 113 17.24 -1.53 -26.68
N ILE A 114 18.53 -1.33 -26.99
CA ILE A 114 19.55 -2.38 -26.92
C ILE A 114 20.39 -2.29 -25.66
N GLY A 115 20.45 -3.39 -24.92
CA GLY A 115 21.53 -3.68 -23.96
C GLY A 115 22.60 -4.51 -24.66
N SER A 116 23.80 -3.98 -24.85
CA SER A 116 24.88 -4.70 -25.55
C SER A 116 26.09 -4.92 -24.67
N SER A 117 26.69 -6.11 -24.78
CA SER A 117 28.04 -6.40 -24.26
C SER A 117 28.91 -6.97 -25.37
N VAL A 118 30.21 -6.64 -25.35
CA VAL A 118 31.21 -7.14 -26.30
C VAL A 118 32.30 -7.80 -25.48
N ARG A 119 32.43 -9.13 -25.57
CA ARG A 119 33.29 -9.90 -24.66
C ARG A 119 33.88 -11.12 -25.33
N THR A 120 35.07 -11.52 -24.92
CA THR A 120 35.61 -12.87 -25.17
C THR A 120 34.94 -13.90 -24.27
N VAL A 121 35.17 -15.20 -24.54
CA VAL A 121 34.68 -16.28 -23.67
C VAL A 121 35.23 -16.14 -22.24
N ALA A 122 36.52 -15.78 -22.10
CA ALA A 122 37.15 -15.59 -20.80
C ALA A 122 36.50 -14.44 -20.01
N GLN A 123 36.28 -13.29 -20.66
CA GLN A 123 35.63 -12.13 -20.03
C GLN A 123 34.18 -12.44 -19.63
N CYS A 124 33.44 -13.20 -20.44
CA CYS A 124 32.09 -13.64 -20.06
C CYS A 124 32.08 -14.44 -18.76
N ILE A 125 33.06 -15.33 -18.55
CA ILE A 125 33.17 -16.15 -17.33
C ILE A 125 33.59 -15.29 -16.14
N GLU A 126 34.56 -14.40 -16.33
CA GLU A 126 35.03 -13.47 -15.30
C GLU A 126 33.88 -12.59 -14.78
N GLU A 127 33.15 -11.94 -15.68
CA GLU A 127 32.01 -11.07 -15.33
C GLU A 127 30.87 -11.85 -14.68
N ALA A 128 30.59 -13.07 -15.16
CA ALA A 128 29.59 -13.95 -14.55
C ALA A 128 29.97 -14.38 -13.13
N SER A 129 31.27 -14.49 -12.81
CA SER A 129 31.73 -14.84 -11.47
C SER A 129 31.55 -13.70 -10.46
N GLN A 130 31.42 -12.45 -10.94
CA GLN A 130 31.29 -11.25 -10.12
C GLN A 130 29.83 -10.80 -9.95
N ASP A 131 28.96 -11.08 -10.92
CA ASP A 131 27.55 -10.65 -10.90
C ASP A 131 26.57 -11.77 -11.31
N VAL A 132 25.71 -12.16 -10.36
CA VAL A 132 24.64 -13.16 -10.58
C VAL A 132 23.64 -12.74 -11.68
N THR A 133 23.49 -11.44 -11.94
CA THR A 133 22.63 -10.90 -13.01
C THR A 133 23.22 -11.20 -14.39
N VAL A 134 24.54 -11.04 -14.53
CA VAL A 134 25.28 -11.42 -15.75
C VAL A 134 25.22 -12.93 -15.92
N GLN A 135 25.49 -13.69 -14.86
CA GLN A 135 25.37 -15.15 -14.85
C GLN A 135 23.97 -15.59 -15.31
N THR A 136 22.91 -15.02 -14.74
CA THR A 136 21.52 -15.32 -15.15
C THR A 136 21.29 -15.01 -16.62
N SER A 137 21.77 -13.87 -17.13
CA SER A 137 21.57 -13.47 -18.54
C SER A 137 22.28 -14.41 -19.52
N LEU A 138 23.52 -14.82 -19.19
CA LEU A 138 24.33 -15.74 -19.99
C LEU A 138 23.79 -17.18 -19.97
N LEU A 139 23.18 -17.61 -18.85
CA LEU A 139 22.47 -18.89 -18.78
C LEU A 139 21.38 -19.01 -19.86
N GLU A 140 20.81 -17.88 -20.30
CA GLU A 140 19.74 -17.82 -21.30
C GLU A 140 20.22 -17.53 -22.72
N ALA A 141 21.53 -17.63 -22.95
CA ALA A 141 22.13 -17.33 -24.24
C ALA A 141 21.59 -18.19 -25.39
N ARG A 142 21.31 -17.54 -26.52
CA ARG A 142 20.90 -18.16 -27.78
C ARG A 142 21.62 -17.50 -28.95
N ARG A 143 22.33 -18.28 -29.76
CA ARG A 143 23.00 -17.76 -30.97
C ARG A 143 21.96 -17.26 -31.99
N ILE A 144 22.18 -16.05 -32.52
CA ILE A 144 21.42 -15.46 -33.63
C ILE A 144 22.12 -15.75 -34.96
N VAL A 145 23.40 -15.37 -35.08
CA VAL A 145 24.22 -15.50 -36.30
C VAL A 145 25.72 -15.57 -35.94
N GLY A 146 26.56 -15.92 -36.91
CA GLY A 146 28.00 -16.06 -36.74
C GLY A 146 28.43 -17.46 -36.26
N SER A 147 29.65 -17.55 -35.73
CA SER A 147 30.37 -18.79 -35.42
C SER A 147 29.63 -19.71 -34.44
N THR A 148 29.23 -20.90 -34.92
CA THR A 148 28.66 -21.96 -34.07
C THR A 148 29.69 -22.52 -33.10
N ALA A 149 30.92 -22.78 -33.57
CA ALA A 149 31.99 -23.35 -32.75
C ALA A 149 32.38 -22.45 -31.57
N LEU A 150 32.41 -21.12 -31.79
CA LEU A 150 32.71 -20.16 -30.73
C LEU A 150 31.59 -20.15 -29.66
N PHE A 151 30.33 -20.20 -30.10
CA PHE A 151 29.19 -20.24 -29.19
C PHE A 151 29.15 -21.54 -28.37
N GLU A 152 29.39 -22.70 -28.99
CA GLU A 152 29.47 -23.98 -28.30
C GLU A 152 30.60 -24.00 -27.26
N ARG A 153 31.78 -23.47 -27.62
CA ARG A 153 32.90 -23.31 -26.69
C ARG A 153 32.53 -22.44 -25.49
N PHE A 154 31.83 -21.33 -25.73
CA PHE A 154 31.29 -20.49 -24.66
C PHE A 154 30.31 -21.27 -23.77
N THR A 155 29.35 -21.99 -24.35
CA THR A 155 28.34 -22.75 -23.59
C THR A 155 28.98 -23.79 -22.69
N VAL A 156 29.94 -24.57 -23.20
CA VAL A 156 30.68 -25.57 -22.42
C VAL A 156 31.41 -24.91 -21.25
N ARG A 157 32.22 -23.90 -21.53
CA ARG A 157 33.03 -23.21 -20.50
C ARG A 157 32.17 -22.50 -19.46
N TYR A 158 31.05 -21.92 -19.86
CA TYR A 158 30.10 -21.29 -18.95
C TYR A 158 29.47 -22.32 -18.00
N HIS A 159 29.05 -23.48 -18.52
CA HIS A 159 28.47 -24.54 -17.69
C HIS A 159 29.51 -25.18 -16.75
N GLU A 160 30.77 -25.32 -17.17
CA GLU A 160 31.88 -25.79 -16.32
C GLU A 160 32.17 -24.82 -15.15
N ALA A 161 32.06 -23.50 -15.39
CA ALA A 161 32.32 -22.48 -14.38
C ALA A 161 31.13 -22.22 -13.44
N LEU A 162 29.92 -22.70 -13.78
CA LEU A 162 28.70 -22.43 -13.04
C LEU A 162 28.58 -23.33 -11.80
N ASP A 163 28.79 -22.77 -10.61
CA ASP A 163 28.43 -23.43 -9.35
C ASP A 163 26.92 -23.30 -9.09
N ALA A 164 26.18 -24.39 -9.27
CA ALA A 164 24.74 -24.45 -9.06
C ALA A 164 24.31 -24.15 -7.61
N ARG A 165 25.13 -24.48 -6.60
CA ARG A 165 24.82 -24.22 -5.17
C ARG A 165 24.98 -22.75 -4.83
N ALA A 166 26.07 -22.14 -5.29
CA ALA A 166 26.27 -20.71 -5.16
C ALA A 166 25.18 -19.92 -5.89
N PHE A 167 24.86 -20.34 -7.13
CA PHE A 167 23.79 -19.74 -7.93
C PHE A 167 22.42 -19.83 -7.24
N PHE A 168 22.05 -21.01 -6.73
CA PHE A 168 20.82 -21.20 -5.96
C PHE A 168 20.72 -20.19 -4.80
N THR A 169 21.77 -20.11 -3.99
CA THR A 169 21.81 -19.25 -2.80
C THR A 169 21.64 -17.78 -3.18
N ALA A 170 22.35 -17.33 -4.21
CA ALA A 170 22.26 -15.97 -4.72
C ALA A 170 20.86 -15.64 -5.27
N LYS A 171 20.25 -16.54 -6.07
CA LYS A 171 18.92 -16.31 -6.65
C LYS A 171 17.81 -16.34 -5.59
N VAL A 172 17.91 -17.18 -4.57
CA VAL A 172 16.95 -17.16 -3.44
C VAL A 172 17.06 -15.86 -2.64
N LEU A 173 18.28 -15.33 -2.43
CA LEU A 173 18.47 -14.03 -1.78
C LEU A 173 17.89 -12.88 -2.62
N GLU A 174 18.15 -12.85 -3.93
CA GLU A 174 17.58 -11.86 -4.87
C GLU A 174 16.04 -11.90 -4.83
N MET A 175 15.45 -13.10 -4.81
CA MET A 175 14.01 -13.29 -4.68
C MET A 175 13.46 -12.70 -3.38
N ARG A 176 14.08 -12.99 -2.23
CA ARG A 176 13.65 -12.47 -0.91
C ARG A 176 13.74 -10.94 -0.86
N GLN A 177 14.83 -10.36 -1.34
CA GLN A 177 15.00 -8.91 -1.40
C GLN A 177 13.95 -8.25 -2.30
N ARG A 178 13.65 -8.86 -3.46
CA ARG A 178 12.59 -8.40 -4.35
C ARG A 178 11.22 -8.47 -3.68
N HIS A 179 10.87 -9.60 -3.04
CA HIS A 179 9.58 -9.76 -2.35
C HIS A 179 9.40 -8.71 -1.24
N ALA A 180 10.45 -8.41 -0.48
CA ALA A 180 10.43 -7.38 0.56
C ALA A 180 10.10 -5.98 0.02
N LYS A 181 10.60 -5.61 -1.18
CA LYS A 181 10.25 -4.35 -1.87
C LYS A 181 8.74 -4.24 -2.17
N PHE A 182 8.04 -5.37 -2.23
CA PHE A 182 6.58 -5.47 -2.45
C PHE A 182 5.83 -5.98 -1.21
N GLN A 183 6.37 -5.75 0.00
CA GLN A 183 5.71 -6.09 1.27
C GLN A 183 5.35 -7.58 1.42
N ASP A 184 6.11 -8.46 0.74
CA ASP A 184 5.94 -9.92 0.77
C ASP A 184 4.51 -10.39 0.44
N THR A 185 3.77 -9.62 -0.37
CA THR A 185 2.38 -9.94 -0.71
C THR A 185 2.06 -9.82 -2.21
N PRO A 186 1.36 -10.81 -2.80
CA PRO A 186 0.81 -10.70 -4.15
C PRO A 186 -0.45 -9.84 -4.22
N TYR A 187 -1.02 -9.45 -3.07
CA TYR A 187 -2.38 -8.90 -2.96
C TYR A 187 -2.45 -7.37 -3.01
N SER A 188 -1.46 -6.71 -3.61
CA SER A 188 -1.52 -5.27 -3.86
C SER A 188 -2.58 -4.92 -4.91
N LEU A 189 -3.26 -3.77 -4.77
CA LEU A 189 -4.26 -3.31 -5.74
C LEU A 189 -3.66 -2.79 -7.04
N GLU A 190 -2.40 -2.32 -7.04
CA GLU A 190 -1.63 -2.00 -8.26
C GLU A 190 -0.37 -2.90 -8.30
N PRO A 191 -0.50 -4.21 -8.57
CA PRO A 191 0.61 -5.15 -8.47
C PRO A 191 1.56 -5.06 -9.67
N ASN A 192 2.83 -5.45 -9.48
CA ASN A 192 3.77 -5.67 -10.57
C ASN A 192 3.62 -7.11 -11.09
N VAL A 193 3.15 -7.27 -12.32
CA VAL A 193 2.89 -8.59 -12.93
C VAL A 193 4.19 -9.41 -13.10
N LYS A 194 5.34 -8.73 -13.15
CA LYS A 194 6.66 -9.35 -13.29
C LYS A 194 7.34 -9.59 -11.94
N GLU A 195 7.46 -8.55 -11.13
CA GLU A 195 8.37 -8.52 -9.97
C GLU A 195 7.69 -8.73 -8.61
N SER A 196 6.36 -8.63 -8.49
CA SER A 196 5.69 -8.94 -7.22
C SER A 196 5.77 -10.44 -6.89
N PRO A 197 5.62 -10.85 -5.61
CA PRO A 197 5.45 -12.25 -5.25
C PRO A 197 4.35 -12.91 -6.08
N GLY A 198 4.59 -14.13 -6.57
CA GLY A 198 3.67 -14.81 -7.49
C GLY A 198 3.70 -14.30 -8.94
N GLY A 199 4.55 -13.32 -9.26
CA GLY A 199 4.74 -12.79 -10.60
C GLY A 199 5.63 -13.65 -11.50
N LEU A 200 5.86 -13.18 -12.74
CA LEU A 200 6.69 -13.89 -13.73
C LEU A 200 8.11 -14.18 -13.26
N ARG A 201 8.70 -13.30 -12.43
CA ARG A 201 10.07 -13.48 -11.95
C ARG A 201 10.21 -14.68 -11.03
N ASP A 202 9.19 -15.02 -10.24
CA ASP A 202 9.21 -16.24 -9.39
C ASP A 202 9.34 -17.49 -10.26
N LEU A 203 8.54 -17.56 -11.34
CA LEU A 203 8.57 -18.65 -12.31
C LEU A 203 9.92 -18.76 -13.03
N GLN A 204 10.46 -17.61 -13.46
CA GLN A 204 11.78 -17.53 -14.09
C GLN A 204 12.89 -17.98 -13.15
N THR A 205 12.88 -17.52 -11.89
CA THR A 205 13.87 -17.91 -10.88
C THR A 205 13.91 -19.43 -10.70
N ILE A 206 12.75 -20.10 -10.65
CA ILE A 206 12.72 -21.57 -10.55
C ILE A 206 13.37 -22.22 -11.77
N LEU A 207 13.01 -21.79 -12.98
CA LEU A 207 13.58 -22.35 -14.21
C LEU A 207 15.08 -22.06 -14.34
N TRP A 208 15.56 -20.90 -13.92
CA TRP A 208 16.98 -20.57 -13.91
C TRP A 208 17.76 -21.47 -12.96
N ILE A 209 17.28 -21.61 -11.73
CA ILE A 209 17.92 -22.47 -10.74
C ILE A 209 17.91 -23.92 -11.23
N ALA A 210 16.78 -24.40 -11.74
CA ALA A 210 16.68 -25.77 -12.24
C ALA A 210 17.60 -26.02 -13.46
N ARG A 211 17.71 -25.04 -14.37
CA ARG A 211 18.63 -25.12 -15.52
C ARG A 211 20.09 -25.09 -15.07
N ALA A 212 20.43 -24.22 -14.12
CA ALA A 212 21.79 -24.14 -13.55
C ALA A 212 22.18 -25.44 -12.84
N ALA A 213 21.24 -26.08 -12.13
CA ALA A 213 21.42 -27.38 -11.48
C ALA A 213 21.38 -28.57 -12.45
N GLY A 214 21.14 -28.34 -13.75
CA GLY A 214 21.01 -29.40 -14.74
C GLY A 214 19.75 -30.25 -14.60
N PHE A 215 18.74 -29.80 -13.84
CA PHE A 215 17.47 -30.50 -13.60
C PHE A 215 16.45 -30.34 -14.73
N GLY A 216 16.64 -29.38 -15.62
CA GLY A 216 15.78 -29.15 -16.77
C GLY A 216 15.53 -27.67 -17.01
N SER A 217 15.05 -27.35 -18.21
CA SER A 217 14.85 -26.00 -18.70
C SER A 217 13.37 -25.63 -18.90
N SER A 218 12.46 -26.58 -18.70
CA SER A 218 11.03 -26.41 -18.89
C SER A 218 10.21 -27.14 -17.83
N TRP A 219 8.98 -26.69 -17.57
CA TRP A 219 8.07 -27.39 -16.64
C TRP A 219 7.82 -28.85 -17.03
N ARG A 220 7.87 -29.16 -18.33
CA ARG A 220 7.73 -30.55 -18.82
C ARG A 220 8.95 -31.39 -18.43
N GLU A 221 10.16 -30.86 -18.59
CA GLU A 221 11.37 -31.57 -18.17
C GLU A 221 11.40 -31.81 -16.67
N LEU A 222 11.01 -30.82 -15.85
CA LEU A 222 10.95 -30.98 -14.40
C LEU A 222 9.96 -32.08 -13.96
N ASP A 223 8.82 -32.17 -14.65
CA ASP A 223 7.85 -33.26 -14.46
C ASP A 223 8.43 -34.61 -14.88
N THR A 224 9.06 -34.67 -16.06
CA THR A 224 9.68 -35.91 -16.58
C THR A 224 10.79 -36.43 -15.66
N ARG A 225 11.43 -35.54 -14.89
CA ARG A 225 12.46 -35.87 -13.89
C ARG A 225 11.94 -36.00 -12.46
N GLY A 226 10.63 -35.92 -12.24
CA GLY A 226 10.00 -36.16 -10.94
C GLY A 226 10.17 -35.06 -9.89
N LEU A 227 10.61 -33.84 -10.29
CA LEU A 227 10.71 -32.70 -9.38
C LEU A 227 9.35 -32.07 -9.05
N ILE A 228 8.44 -32.15 -10.02
CA ILE A 228 7.05 -31.74 -9.92
C ILE A 228 6.15 -32.82 -10.51
N THR A 229 4.87 -32.72 -10.19
CA THR A 229 3.82 -33.56 -10.78
C THR A 229 3.29 -32.93 -12.08
N ASP A 230 2.71 -33.75 -12.97
CA ASP A 230 2.02 -33.26 -14.18
C ASP A 230 0.95 -32.20 -13.86
N ARG A 231 0.22 -32.37 -12.74
CA ARG A 231 -0.77 -31.40 -12.29
C ARG A 231 -0.13 -30.04 -11.98
N GLU A 232 0.95 -30.03 -11.21
CA GLU A 232 1.72 -28.81 -10.88
C GLU A 232 2.28 -28.18 -12.16
N ALA A 233 2.85 -28.99 -13.07
CA ALA A 233 3.39 -28.51 -14.34
C ALA A 233 2.32 -27.86 -15.24
N ARG A 234 1.12 -28.44 -15.32
CA ARG A 234 -0.04 -27.86 -16.03
C ARG A 234 -0.54 -26.57 -15.39
N GLU A 235 -0.52 -26.47 -14.06
CA GLU A 235 -0.90 -25.25 -13.35
C GLU A 235 0.11 -24.12 -13.57
N LEU A 236 1.40 -24.40 -13.46
CA LEU A 236 2.48 -23.44 -13.73
C LEU A 236 2.41 -22.91 -15.16
N ARG A 237 2.28 -23.78 -16.18
CA ARG A 237 2.13 -23.37 -17.58
C ARG A 237 0.92 -22.45 -17.80
N ARG A 238 -0.23 -22.75 -17.17
CA ARG A 238 -1.44 -21.94 -17.31
C ARG A 238 -1.28 -20.57 -16.65
N ASN A 239 -0.70 -20.51 -15.45
CA ASN A 239 -0.48 -19.25 -14.74
C ASN A 239 0.58 -18.40 -15.44
N GLU A 240 1.67 -19.01 -15.91
CA GLU A 240 2.71 -18.35 -16.69
C GLU A 240 2.13 -17.73 -17.98
N GLY A 241 1.36 -18.50 -18.75
CA GLY A 241 0.73 -18.03 -19.98
C GLY A 241 -0.23 -16.86 -19.74
N PHE A 242 -1.02 -16.94 -18.66
CA PHE A 242 -1.90 -15.84 -18.24
C PHE A 242 -1.11 -14.57 -17.88
N LEU A 243 -0.08 -14.69 -17.02
CA LEU A 243 0.74 -13.55 -16.58
C LEU A 243 1.53 -12.92 -17.75
N LYS A 244 2.08 -13.72 -18.65
CA LYS A 244 2.75 -13.25 -19.87
C LYS A 244 1.77 -12.49 -20.76
N THR A 245 0.56 -13.02 -20.95
CA THR A 245 -0.49 -12.39 -21.76
C THR A 245 -0.97 -11.08 -21.14
N LEU A 246 -1.15 -11.05 -19.82
CA LEU A 246 -1.52 -9.85 -19.08
C LEU A 246 -0.46 -8.75 -19.22
N ARG A 247 0.81 -9.09 -19.00
CA ARG A 247 1.94 -8.17 -19.18
C ARG A 247 1.99 -7.59 -20.60
N ALA A 248 1.85 -8.44 -21.63
CA ALA A 248 1.87 -7.98 -23.01
C ALA A 248 0.66 -7.12 -23.39
N ARG A 249 -0.52 -7.40 -22.85
CA ARG A 249 -1.71 -6.55 -23.01
C ARG A 249 -1.49 -5.18 -22.37
N LEU A 250 -0.92 -5.12 -21.16
CA LEU A 250 -0.57 -3.84 -20.51
C LEU A 250 0.39 -3.01 -21.35
N HIS A 251 1.41 -3.67 -21.89
CA HIS A 251 2.38 -3.06 -22.81
C HIS A 251 1.68 -2.45 -24.04
N VAL A 252 0.81 -3.21 -24.71
CA VAL A 252 0.08 -2.76 -25.91
C VAL A 252 -0.90 -1.63 -25.59
N ILE A 253 -1.63 -1.71 -24.48
CA ILE A 253 -2.59 -0.68 -24.04
C ILE A 253 -1.86 0.62 -23.69
N ALA A 254 -0.75 0.52 -22.94
CA ALA A 254 0.02 1.70 -22.52
C ALA A 254 0.87 2.31 -23.65
N GLY A 255 1.14 1.56 -24.73
CA GLY A 255 2.03 1.98 -25.83
C GLY A 255 3.50 2.10 -25.42
N ARG A 256 3.88 1.52 -24.27
CA ARG A 256 5.22 1.57 -23.68
C ARG A 256 5.42 0.40 -22.72
N ARG A 257 6.65 0.24 -22.20
CA ARG A 257 6.91 -0.69 -21.09
C ARG A 257 6.05 -0.32 -19.89
N GLN A 258 5.22 -1.27 -19.46
CA GLN A 258 4.36 -1.13 -18.30
C GLN A 258 4.14 -2.49 -17.62
N ASP A 259 4.87 -2.72 -16.53
CA ASP A 259 4.79 -3.99 -15.78
C ASP A 259 3.87 -3.88 -14.55
N MET A 260 3.43 -2.67 -14.20
CA MET A 260 2.49 -2.39 -13.11
C MET A 260 1.05 -2.36 -13.62
N LEU A 261 0.16 -3.14 -13.00
CA LEU A 261 -1.27 -3.15 -13.29
C LEU A 261 -1.98 -2.03 -12.52
N VAL A 262 -1.69 -0.80 -12.92
CA VAL A 262 -2.23 0.44 -12.34
C VAL A 262 -3.72 0.61 -12.62
N PHE A 263 -4.44 1.29 -11.72
CA PHE A 263 -5.90 1.42 -11.76
C PHE A 263 -6.45 1.94 -13.11
N ASP A 264 -5.78 2.91 -13.73
CA ASP A 264 -6.15 3.52 -15.01
C ASP A 264 -6.09 2.54 -16.20
N LEU A 265 -5.32 1.45 -16.06
CA LEU A 265 -5.19 0.42 -17.09
C LEU A 265 -6.02 -0.83 -16.80
N GLN A 266 -6.51 -1.03 -15.57
CA GLN A 266 -7.17 -2.27 -15.16
C GLN A 266 -8.44 -2.57 -15.95
N THR A 267 -9.28 -1.56 -16.20
CA THR A 267 -10.53 -1.74 -16.95
C THR A 267 -10.25 -2.13 -18.40
N GLN A 268 -9.38 -1.37 -19.09
CA GLN A 268 -8.98 -1.67 -20.47
C GLN A 268 -8.31 -3.04 -20.57
N ALA A 269 -7.44 -3.39 -19.60
CA ALA A 269 -6.83 -4.71 -19.54
C ALA A 269 -7.91 -5.79 -19.40
N ALA A 270 -8.90 -5.62 -18.52
CA ALA A 270 -9.97 -6.59 -18.30
C ALA A 270 -10.85 -6.79 -19.54
N GLU A 271 -11.28 -5.70 -20.17
CA GLU A 271 -12.04 -5.73 -21.43
C GLU A 271 -11.28 -6.45 -22.54
N SER A 272 -9.96 -6.26 -22.59
CA SER A 272 -9.11 -6.94 -23.56
C SER A 272 -9.12 -8.47 -23.37
N PHE A 273 -9.33 -8.97 -22.15
CA PHE A 273 -9.54 -10.40 -21.85
C PHE A 273 -10.99 -10.87 -22.08
N GLY A 274 -11.89 -9.97 -22.51
CA GLY A 274 -13.31 -10.25 -22.71
C GLY A 274 -14.15 -10.20 -21.43
N TYR A 275 -13.62 -9.68 -20.32
CA TYR A 275 -14.42 -9.49 -19.11
C TYR A 275 -15.43 -8.36 -19.31
N GLN A 276 -16.69 -8.64 -18.98
CA GLN A 276 -17.78 -7.67 -18.98
C GLN A 276 -18.21 -7.38 -17.54
N PRO A 277 -18.63 -6.15 -17.21
CA PRO A 277 -19.16 -5.84 -15.89
C PRO A 277 -20.43 -6.69 -15.62
N THR A 278 -20.57 -7.14 -14.38
CA THR A 278 -21.81 -7.78 -13.88
C THR A 278 -22.57 -6.79 -12.98
N GLN A 279 -23.76 -7.15 -12.51
CA GLN A 279 -24.53 -6.31 -11.58
C GLN A 279 -23.76 -5.95 -10.30
N THR A 280 -22.84 -6.80 -9.86
CA THR A 280 -22.14 -6.65 -8.58
C THR A 280 -20.64 -6.44 -8.71
N LYS A 281 -20.04 -6.61 -9.90
CA LYS A 281 -18.59 -6.54 -10.09
C LYS A 281 -18.19 -5.84 -11.38
N ARG A 282 -17.19 -4.96 -11.29
CA ARG A 282 -16.55 -4.35 -12.45
C ARG A 282 -15.74 -5.39 -13.24
N ALA A 283 -15.52 -5.13 -14.53
CA ALA A 283 -14.64 -5.99 -15.34
C ALA A 283 -13.22 -6.04 -14.74
N SER A 284 -12.69 -4.90 -14.28
CA SER A 284 -11.39 -4.79 -13.60
C SER A 284 -11.31 -5.70 -12.37
N GLU A 285 -12.31 -5.71 -11.50
CA GLU A 285 -12.34 -6.56 -10.30
C GLU A 285 -12.31 -8.05 -10.63
N GLN A 286 -12.92 -8.47 -11.75
CA GLN A 286 -12.87 -9.86 -12.20
C GLN A 286 -11.48 -10.25 -12.69
N LEU A 287 -10.83 -9.40 -13.50
CA LEU A 287 -9.45 -9.60 -13.92
C LEU A 287 -8.51 -9.65 -12.71
N MET A 288 -8.64 -8.70 -11.79
CA MET A 288 -7.81 -8.60 -10.58
C MET A 288 -7.96 -9.85 -9.72
N ARG A 289 -9.19 -10.35 -9.52
CA ARG A 289 -9.41 -11.61 -8.81
C ARG A 289 -8.75 -12.80 -9.50
N ARG A 290 -8.78 -12.86 -10.85
CA ARG A 290 -8.06 -13.88 -11.62
C ARG A 290 -6.54 -13.76 -11.44
N TYR A 291 -6.01 -12.54 -11.42
CA TYR A 291 -4.60 -12.26 -11.13
C TYR A 291 -4.20 -12.75 -9.74
N TYR A 292 -4.94 -12.41 -8.68
CA TYR A 292 -4.62 -12.84 -7.32
C TYR A 292 -4.63 -14.36 -7.15
N TRP A 293 -5.54 -15.06 -7.83
CA TRP A 293 -5.54 -16.53 -7.82
C TRP A 293 -4.32 -17.12 -8.53
N ALA A 294 -3.92 -16.56 -9.68
CA ALA A 294 -2.72 -16.98 -10.38
C ALA A 294 -1.47 -16.71 -9.53
N ALA A 295 -1.33 -15.51 -8.98
CA ALA A 295 -0.20 -15.12 -8.15
C ALA A 295 -0.11 -16.00 -6.88
N LYS A 296 -1.23 -16.24 -6.19
CA LYS A 296 -1.28 -17.16 -5.04
C LYS A 296 -0.82 -18.58 -5.39
N ALA A 297 -1.29 -19.12 -6.51
CA ALA A 297 -0.88 -20.45 -6.96
C ALA A 297 0.61 -20.50 -7.31
N VAL A 298 1.14 -19.48 -7.99
CA VAL A 298 2.57 -19.36 -8.29
C VAL A 298 3.38 -19.29 -7.01
N THR A 299 3.00 -18.45 -6.03
CA THR A 299 3.72 -18.36 -4.75
C THR A 299 3.75 -19.69 -4.01
N GLN A 300 2.62 -20.41 -3.92
CA GLN A 300 2.57 -21.75 -3.30
C GLN A 300 3.52 -22.74 -3.98
N LEU A 301 3.43 -22.85 -5.31
CA LEU A 301 4.22 -23.81 -6.07
C LEU A 301 5.71 -23.43 -6.07
N ALA A 302 6.03 -22.14 -6.13
CA ALA A 302 7.40 -21.64 -6.01
C ALA A 302 8.04 -22.04 -4.69
N THR A 303 7.31 -21.91 -3.57
CA THR A 303 7.81 -22.35 -2.25
C THR A 303 8.12 -23.85 -2.24
N ILE A 304 7.23 -24.69 -2.78
CA ILE A 304 7.44 -26.15 -2.85
C ILE A 304 8.65 -26.48 -3.74
N LEU A 305 8.72 -25.88 -4.92
CA LEU A 305 9.76 -26.12 -5.92
C LEU A 305 11.15 -25.73 -5.44
N ILE A 306 11.28 -24.55 -4.84
CA ILE A 306 12.56 -24.06 -4.31
C ILE A 306 13.06 -25.00 -3.21
N GLN A 307 12.18 -25.43 -2.29
CA GLN A 307 12.55 -26.39 -1.25
C GLN A 307 12.96 -27.76 -1.83
N ASN A 308 12.26 -28.27 -2.85
CA ASN A 308 12.63 -29.54 -3.49
C ASN A 308 14.00 -29.45 -4.18
N ILE A 309 14.26 -28.34 -4.88
CA ILE A 309 15.55 -28.09 -5.53
C ILE A 309 16.67 -27.94 -4.48
N GLU A 310 16.40 -27.21 -3.40
CA GLU A 310 17.32 -27.06 -2.26
C GLU A 310 17.71 -28.42 -1.68
N ALA A 311 16.73 -29.29 -1.42
CA ALA A 311 16.95 -30.62 -0.87
C ALA A 311 17.83 -31.49 -1.79
N GLN A 312 17.73 -31.35 -3.12
CA GLN A 312 18.58 -32.09 -4.05
C GLN A 312 20.00 -31.49 -4.17
N LEU A 313 20.13 -30.16 -4.12
CA LEU A 313 21.42 -29.48 -4.20
C LEU A 313 22.25 -29.62 -2.92
N PHE A 314 21.58 -29.65 -1.76
CA PHE A 314 22.18 -29.71 -0.43
C PHE A 314 21.69 -30.97 0.33
N PRO A 315 22.05 -32.19 -0.12
CA PRO A 315 21.56 -33.43 0.46
C PRO A 315 22.05 -33.66 1.91
N ALA A 316 23.09 -32.93 2.32
CA ALA A 316 23.74 -33.03 3.62
C ALA A 316 22.97 -32.27 4.71
N THR A 317 21.78 -32.75 5.10
CA THR A 317 21.15 -32.58 6.45
C THR A 317 19.76 -33.25 6.55
N SER A 318 19.52 -34.37 5.87
CA SER A 318 18.15 -34.96 5.73
C SER A 318 17.60 -35.70 6.97
N GLY A 319 18.22 -35.53 8.15
CA GLY A 319 17.84 -36.23 9.38
C GLY A 319 16.63 -35.62 10.06
N ILE A 320 15.84 -36.46 10.76
CA ILE A 320 14.83 -35.99 11.71
C ILE A 320 15.56 -35.27 12.84
N THR A 321 15.28 -33.99 13.01
CA THR A 321 15.81 -33.17 14.10
C THR A 321 15.07 -33.47 15.40
N ARG A 322 13.74 -33.58 15.33
CA ARG A 322 12.88 -33.84 16.49
C ARG A 322 11.60 -34.53 16.05
N VAL A 323 11.13 -35.51 16.82
CA VAL A 323 9.77 -36.05 16.67
C VAL A 323 8.82 -35.16 17.45
N LEU A 324 7.80 -34.63 16.79
CA LEU A 324 6.82 -33.71 17.40
C LEU A 324 5.53 -34.45 17.75
N SER A 325 5.10 -35.33 16.85
CA SER A 325 3.99 -36.26 17.05
C SER A 325 4.37 -37.58 16.36
N PRO A 326 4.52 -38.70 17.11
CA PRO A 326 5.06 -39.95 16.57
C PRO A 326 4.42 -40.44 15.26
N ASP A 327 3.10 -40.26 15.10
CA ASP A 327 2.34 -40.77 13.96
C ASP A 327 1.97 -39.70 12.92
N ARG A 328 2.38 -38.44 13.14
CA ARG A 328 1.90 -37.31 12.32
C ARG A 328 2.99 -36.37 11.88
N PHE A 329 3.85 -35.91 12.78
CA PHE A 329 4.75 -34.79 12.53
C PHE A 329 6.17 -34.98 13.07
N VAL A 330 7.13 -34.60 12.25
CA VAL A 330 8.55 -34.49 12.61
C VAL A 330 9.07 -33.11 12.20
N GLU A 331 10.11 -32.67 12.88
CA GLU A 331 10.90 -31.53 12.47
C GLU A 331 12.13 -32.02 11.68
N LYS A 332 12.35 -31.44 10.51
CA LYS A 332 13.58 -31.62 9.71
C LYS A 332 14.17 -30.26 9.38
N GLN A 333 15.34 -29.95 9.96
CA GLN A 333 16.05 -28.67 9.74
C GLN A 333 15.21 -27.42 10.02
N GLY A 334 14.39 -27.44 11.08
CA GLY A 334 13.48 -26.33 11.36
C GLY A 334 12.29 -26.25 10.39
N MET A 335 11.99 -27.31 9.62
CA MET A 335 10.76 -27.41 8.83
C MET A 335 9.83 -28.46 9.45
N LEU A 336 8.54 -28.14 9.55
CA LEU A 336 7.52 -29.09 9.99
C LEU A 336 7.14 -30.02 8.83
N GLU A 337 7.39 -31.31 9.00
CA GLU A 337 7.17 -32.35 8.01
C GLU A 337 6.18 -33.41 8.52
N ILE A 338 5.26 -33.83 7.64
CA ILE A 338 4.41 -35.01 7.87
C ILE A 338 5.23 -36.31 7.75
N VAL A 339 4.92 -37.30 8.59
CA VAL A 339 5.63 -38.60 8.57
C VAL A 339 5.41 -39.37 7.25
N ASP A 340 4.21 -39.26 6.66
CA ASP A 340 3.90 -39.78 5.33
C ASP A 340 2.79 -38.99 4.61
N ASP A 341 2.63 -39.25 3.31
CA ASP A 341 1.72 -38.49 2.43
C ASP A 341 0.24 -38.71 2.75
N GLY A 342 -0.11 -39.74 3.51
CA GLY A 342 -1.49 -40.09 3.87
C GLY A 342 -1.95 -39.58 5.25
N VAL A 343 -1.13 -38.76 5.92
CA VAL A 343 -1.43 -38.28 7.29
C VAL A 343 -2.74 -37.50 7.35
N PHE A 344 -3.02 -36.59 6.40
CA PHE A 344 -4.23 -35.78 6.43
C PHE A 344 -5.49 -36.53 5.99
N GLU A 345 -5.34 -37.61 5.21
CA GLU A 345 -6.42 -38.52 4.84
C GLU A 345 -6.86 -39.36 6.04
N ARG A 346 -5.91 -39.84 6.85
CA ARG A 346 -6.19 -40.63 8.06
C ARG A 346 -6.58 -39.75 9.25
N HIS A 347 -5.95 -38.58 9.38
CA HIS A 347 -6.15 -37.61 10.45
C HIS A 347 -6.45 -36.22 9.88
N PRO A 348 -7.69 -35.95 9.44
CA PRO A 348 -8.08 -34.63 8.92
C PRO A 348 -7.88 -33.49 9.94
N ASP A 349 -7.97 -33.78 11.24
CA ASP A 349 -7.70 -32.84 12.33
C ASP A 349 -6.25 -32.35 12.35
N ALA A 350 -5.32 -33.18 11.87
CA ALA A 350 -3.90 -32.85 11.78
C ALA A 350 -3.63 -31.63 10.87
N ILE A 351 -4.57 -31.27 9.99
CA ILE A 351 -4.45 -30.08 9.12
C ILE A 351 -4.31 -28.80 9.96
N LEU A 352 -5.18 -28.58 10.97
CA LEU A 352 -5.06 -27.41 11.84
C LEU A 352 -3.96 -27.59 12.88
N GLU A 353 -3.74 -28.83 13.34
CA GLU A 353 -2.63 -29.16 14.22
C GLU A 353 -1.28 -28.75 13.63
N ALA A 354 -1.07 -28.91 12.31
CA ALA A 354 0.15 -28.48 11.64
C ALA A 354 0.45 -26.98 11.87
N PHE A 355 -0.57 -26.13 11.86
CA PHE A 355 -0.39 -24.68 12.09
C PHE A 355 -0.18 -24.38 13.57
N LEU A 356 -0.86 -25.11 14.46
CA LEU A 356 -0.63 -24.97 15.90
C LEU A 356 0.78 -25.42 16.30
N LEU A 357 1.28 -26.52 15.72
CA LEU A 357 2.66 -26.97 15.90
C LEU A 357 3.64 -25.97 15.31
N TYR A 358 3.38 -25.46 14.10
CA TYR A 358 4.19 -24.39 13.51
C TYR A 358 4.32 -23.17 14.43
N GLU A 359 3.22 -22.80 15.10
CA GLU A 359 3.16 -21.66 16.00
C GLU A 359 3.85 -21.90 17.35
N THR A 360 3.71 -23.09 17.93
CA THR A 360 4.21 -23.41 19.28
C THR A 360 5.61 -23.99 19.30
N THR A 361 6.10 -24.50 18.17
CA THR A 361 7.37 -25.22 18.10
C THR A 361 8.52 -24.26 17.81
N ARG A 362 9.25 -23.87 18.85
CA ARG A 362 10.46 -23.03 18.72
C ARG A 362 11.45 -23.63 17.72
N GLY A 363 12.00 -22.76 16.85
CA GLY A 363 12.99 -23.13 15.83
C GLY A 363 12.38 -23.53 14.48
N VAL A 364 11.10 -23.87 14.42
CA VAL A 364 10.41 -24.16 13.16
C VAL A 364 10.17 -22.86 12.38
N LYS A 365 10.67 -22.82 11.15
CA LYS A 365 10.65 -21.66 10.24
C LYS A 365 9.54 -21.76 9.19
N GLY A 366 9.04 -22.96 8.91
CA GLY A 366 7.97 -23.18 7.93
C GLY A 366 7.53 -24.64 7.84
N LEU A 367 6.72 -24.93 6.82
CA LEU A 367 6.28 -26.29 6.47
C LEU A 367 7.13 -26.82 5.32
N SER A 368 7.50 -28.10 5.39
CA SER A 368 8.28 -28.74 4.33
C SER A 368 7.47 -28.85 3.04
N ALA A 369 8.17 -29.01 1.90
CA ALA A 369 7.55 -29.22 0.60
C ALA A 369 6.55 -30.39 0.61
N ARG A 370 6.88 -31.45 1.35
CA ARG A 370 6.01 -32.62 1.54
C ARG A 370 4.71 -32.23 2.23
N THR A 371 4.77 -31.54 3.36
CA THR A 371 3.60 -31.04 4.09
C THR A 371 2.76 -30.09 3.24
N LEU A 372 3.40 -29.14 2.55
CA LEU A 372 2.71 -28.17 1.68
C LEU A 372 1.97 -28.85 0.53
N ARG A 373 2.59 -29.85 -0.11
CA ARG A 373 1.97 -30.63 -1.19
C ARG A 373 0.80 -31.48 -0.66
N ALA A 374 0.94 -32.10 0.51
CA ALA A 374 -0.16 -32.82 1.15
C ALA A 374 -1.33 -31.88 1.47
N LEU A 375 -1.11 -30.71 2.07
CA LEU A 375 -2.15 -29.70 2.31
C LEU A 375 -2.85 -29.27 1.01
N TYR A 376 -2.09 -29.15 -0.09
CA TYR A 376 -2.64 -28.84 -1.41
C TYR A 376 -3.55 -29.97 -1.93
N ASN A 377 -3.20 -31.23 -1.68
CA ASN A 377 -3.95 -32.41 -2.14
C ASN A 377 -5.18 -32.70 -1.26
N SER A 378 -5.09 -32.50 0.05
CA SER A 378 -6.17 -32.76 1.03
C SER A 378 -7.26 -31.67 1.03
N ARG A 379 -7.32 -30.85 -0.02
CA ARG A 379 -8.27 -29.75 -0.18
C ARG A 379 -9.73 -30.20 -0.10
N GLU A 380 -10.07 -31.33 -0.70
CA GLU A 380 -11.43 -31.87 -0.71
C GLU A 380 -11.89 -32.40 0.66
N ILE A 381 -10.94 -32.74 1.54
CA ILE A 381 -11.20 -33.20 2.92
C ILE A 381 -11.75 -32.05 3.78
N MET A 382 -11.32 -30.80 3.54
CA MET A 382 -11.77 -29.60 4.25
C MET A 382 -13.20 -29.14 3.85
N ASN A 383 -14.14 -30.07 3.96
CA ASN A 383 -15.56 -29.90 3.64
C ASN A 383 -16.35 -29.38 4.87
N ASN A 384 -17.68 -29.49 4.83
CA ASN A 384 -18.53 -29.00 5.91
C ASN A 384 -18.47 -29.83 7.19
N ALA A 385 -18.24 -31.15 7.09
CA ALA A 385 -18.09 -32.02 8.24
C ALA A 385 -16.81 -31.65 9.01
N TRP A 386 -15.69 -31.51 8.30
CA TRP A 386 -14.41 -31.08 8.88
C TRP A 386 -14.51 -29.75 9.62
N ARG A 387 -15.19 -28.74 9.05
CA ARG A 387 -15.41 -27.43 9.72
C ARG A 387 -16.29 -27.51 10.98
N ARG A 388 -17.20 -28.48 11.05
CA ARG A 388 -18.14 -28.64 12.17
C ARG A 388 -17.58 -29.51 13.29
N ASP A 389 -16.50 -30.22 13.02
CA ASP A 389 -15.79 -31.05 13.98
C ASP A 389 -15.39 -30.21 15.22
N PRO A 390 -15.81 -30.60 16.43
CA PRO A 390 -15.43 -29.93 17.67
C PRO A 390 -13.91 -29.85 17.87
N GLN A 391 -13.14 -30.86 17.46
CA GLN A 391 -11.68 -30.87 17.62
C GLN A 391 -11.01 -29.81 16.74
N ASN A 392 -11.52 -29.60 15.52
CA ASN A 392 -11.03 -28.54 14.64
C ASN A 392 -11.40 -27.14 15.16
N ARG A 393 -12.56 -26.99 15.79
CA ARG A 393 -12.97 -25.74 16.45
C ARG A 393 -12.10 -25.40 17.63
N ASP A 394 -11.83 -26.37 18.49
CA ASP A 394 -10.90 -26.22 19.60
C ASP A 394 -9.50 -25.86 19.10
N THR A 395 -8.97 -26.60 18.12
CA THR A 395 -7.63 -26.35 17.57
C THR A 395 -7.52 -24.96 16.95
N PHE A 396 -8.53 -24.49 16.21
CA PHE A 396 -8.55 -23.14 15.67
C PHE A 396 -8.57 -22.06 16.76
N MET A 397 -9.32 -22.27 17.84
CA MET A 397 -9.30 -21.36 18.99
C MET A 397 -7.95 -21.37 19.70
N ARG A 398 -7.30 -22.52 19.83
CA ARG A 398 -5.95 -22.64 20.39
C ARG A 398 -4.92 -21.86 19.56
N ILE A 399 -5.01 -21.87 18.23
CA ILE A 399 -4.18 -21.04 17.34
C ILE A 399 -4.42 -19.55 17.63
N LEU A 400 -5.68 -19.11 17.70
CA LEU A 400 -6.02 -17.71 18.00
C LEU A 400 -5.56 -17.24 19.39
N GLN A 401 -5.40 -18.16 20.32
CA GLN A 401 -5.07 -17.89 21.72
C GLN A 401 -3.58 -18.03 22.04
N GLN A 402 -2.73 -18.37 21.07
CA GLN A 402 -1.29 -18.46 21.32
C GLN A 402 -0.69 -17.08 21.66
N PRO A 403 0.32 -17.04 22.55
CA PRO A 403 0.95 -15.79 22.92
C PRO A 403 1.82 -15.20 21.81
N GLU A 404 2.28 -16.01 20.86
CA GLU A 404 3.23 -15.67 19.80
C GLU A 404 2.87 -16.41 18.49
N GLY A 405 3.42 -15.97 17.35
CA GLY A 405 3.32 -16.71 16.08
C GLY A 405 2.02 -16.55 15.28
N ILE A 406 0.94 -16.01 15.86
CA ILE A 406 -0.39 -15.87 15.22
C ILE A 406 -0.33 -15.24 13.83
N THR A 407 0.43 -14.15 13.66
CA THR A 407 0.56 -13.48 12.36
C THR A 407 1.10 -14.41 11.27
N HIS A 408 2.12 -15.21 11.61
CA HIS A 408 2.73 -16.12 10.65
C HIS A 408 1.81 -17.31 10.36
N ALA A 409 1.17 -17.87 11.40
CA ALA A 409 0.20 -18.96 11.24
C ALA A 409 -0.97 -18.56 10.33
N PHE A 410 -1.59 -17.39 10.56
CA PHE A 410 -2.70 -16.91 9.73
C PHE A 410 -2.31 -16.57 8.30
N ARG A 411 -1.13 -15.98 8.08
CA ARG A 411 -0.60 -15.77 6.72
C ARG A 411 -0.40 -17.08 5.99
N LEU A 412 0.20 -18.08 6.65
CA LEU A 412 0.46 -19.38 6.08
C LEU A 412 -0.84 -20.17 5.83
N MET A 413 -1.82 -20.10 6.74
CA MET A 413 -3.16 -20.66 6.53
C MET A 413 -3.87 -20.00 5.35
N ASN A 414 -3.77 -18.68 5.19
CA ASN A 414 -4.32 -18.01 3.99
C ASN A 414 -3.56 -18.46 2.74
N GLN A 415 -2.22 -18.45 2.78
CA GLN A 415 -1.37 -18.86 1.67
C GLN A 415 -1.73 -20.25 1.19
N THR A 416 -1.82 -21.26 2.07
CA THR A 416 -2.20 -22.66 1.79
C THR A 416 -3.70 -22.86 1.51
N SER A 417 -4.52 -21.82 1.67
CA SER A 417 -5.98 -21.82 1.57
C SER A 417 -6.73 -22.56 2.68
N VAL A 418 -6.05 -23.01 3.73
CA VAL A 418 -6.67 -23.62 4.92
C VAL A 418 -7.59 -22.62 5.62
N LEU A 419 -7.17 -21.34 5.76
CA LEU A 419 -7.99 -20.32 6.42
C LEU A 419 -9.34 -20.12 5.73
N GLY A 420 -9.35 -19.96 4.40
CA GLY A 420 -10.58 -19.83 3.63
C GLY A 420 -11.39 -21.13 3.56
N ARG A 421 -10.76 -22.30 3.69
CA ARG A 421 -11.49 -23.57 3.77
C ARG A 421 -12.09 -23.81 5.14
N TYR A 422 -11.52 -23.24 6.20
CA TYR A 422 -12.09 -23.24 7.53
C TYR A 422 -13.18 -22.17 7.70
N LEU A 423 -12.88 -20.91 7.39
CA LEU A 423 -13.80 -19.78 7.42
C LEU A 423 -14.34 -19.47 6.00
N LEU A 424 -15.52 -20.00 5.67
CA LEU A 424 -16.13 -19.77 4.35
C LEU A 424 -16.40 -18.29 4.06
N ASN A 425 -16.70 -17.50 5.08
CA ASN A 425 -16.89 -16.06 4.96
C ASN A 425 -15.58 -15.38 4.53
N PHE A 426 -14.44 -15.80 5.11
CA PHE A 426 -13.11 -15.37 4.68
C PHE A 426 -12.82 -15.81 3.24
N ARG A 427 -13.18 -17.04 2.85
CA ARG A 427 -12.99 -17.52 1.47
C ARG A 427 -13.60 -16.61 0.41
N ARG A 428 -14.74 -15.99 0.71
CA ARG A 428 -15.48 -15.13 -0.23
C ARG A 428 -14.73 -13.83 -0.53
N ILE A 429 -13.95 -13.35 0.43
CA ILE A 429 -13.17 -12.11 0.33
C ILE A 429 -11.71 -12.33 -0.13
N VAL A 430 -11.25 -13.58 -0.26
CA VAL A 430 -9.89 -13.88 -0.77
C VAL A 430 -9.74 -13.37 -2.19
N GLY A 431 -8.82 -12.43 -2.40
CA GLY A 431 -8.62 -11.76 -3.68
C GLY A 431 -9.76 -10.81 -4.05
N GLN A 432 -10.60 -10.41 -3.09
CA GLN A 432 -11.63 -9.41 -3.29
C GLN A 432 -10.97 -8.03 -3.18
N MET A 433 -10.89 -7.37 -4.33
CA MET A 433 -10.47 -5.99 -4.42
C MET A 433 -11.59 -5.06 -3.92
N GLN A 434 -11.19 -3.97 -3.26
CA GLN A 434 -12.03 -2.79 -3.10
C GLN A 434 -11.54 -1.75 -4.10
N HIS A 435 -12.37 -1.36 -5.04
CA HIS A 435 -12.00 -0.38 -6.04
C HIS A 435 -12.20 1.04 -5.46
N ASP A 436 -11.30 1.44 -4.56
CA ASP A 436 -11.28 2.74 -3.89
C ASP A 436 -9.86 3.33 -3.74
N LEU A 437 -9.78 4.53 -3.17
CA LEU A 437 -8.55 5.34 -3.06
C LEU A 437 -7.71 5.07 -1.80
N TYR A 438 -8.19 4.27 -0.85
CA TYR A 438 -7.58 4.16 0.48
C TYR A 438 -6.92 2.81 0.72
N HIS A 439 -7.47 1.75 0.13
CA HIS A 439 -6.93 0.42 0.29
C HIS A 439 -5.81 0.18 -0.73
N VAL A 440 -4.66 -0.28 -0.26
CA VAL A 440 -3.60 -0.78 -1.15
C VAL A 440 -3.60 -2.31 -1.26
N TYR A 441 -4.47 -2.99 -0.51
CA TYR A 441 -4.59 -4.44 -0.43
C TYR A 441 -6.01 -4.94 -0.72
N THR A 442 -6.14 -6.22 -1.11
CA THR A 442 -7.43 -6.93 -1.10
C THR A 442 -7.98 -7.05 0.32
N VAL A 443 -9.30 -7.26 0.46
CA VAL A 443 -9.97 -7.33 1.78
C VAL A 443 -9.34 -8.38 2.68
N ASP A 444 -9.02 -9.58 2.16
CA ASP A 444 -8.39 -10.64 2.96
C ASP A 444 -6.99 -10.26 3.45
N GLN A 445 -6.18 -9.64 2.60
CA GLN A 445 -4.85 -9.19 2.98
C GLN A 445 -4.94 -8.02 3.97
N HIS A 446 -5.88 -7.09 3.78
CA HIS A 446 -6.15 -6.00 4.72
C HIS A 446 -6.48 -6.54 6.11
N ILE A 447 -7.40 -7.51 6.24
CA ILE A 447 -7.73 -8.15 7.52
C ILE A 447 -6.49 -8.77 8.18
N LEU A 448 -5.62 -9.45 7.42
CA LEU A 448 -4.37 -10.00 7.95
C LEU A 448 -3.37 -8.91 8.37
N MET A 449 -3.41 -7.73 7.74
CA MET A 449 -2.62 -6.57 8.13
C MET A 449 -3.15 -5.93 9.42
N VAL A 450 -4.47 -5.86 9.61
CA VAL A 450 -5.10 -5.42 10.87
C VAL A 450 -4.70 -6.37 12.00
N LEU A 451 -4.86 -7.68 11.79
CA LEU A 451 -4.45 -8.70 12.77
C LEU A 451 -2.95 -8.57 13.12
N ARG A 452 -2.08 -8.37 12.13
CA ARG A 452 -0.65 -8.12 12.34
C ARG A 452 -0.43 -6.87 13.20
N ASN A 453 -1.14 -5.78 12.92
CA ASN A 453 -0.96 -4.52 13.65
C ASN A 453 -1.37 -4.65 15.12
N ILE A 454 -2.52 -5.29 15.40
CA ILE A 454 -2.93 -5.59 16.79
C ILE A 454 -1.87 -6.44 17.49
N ARG A 455 -1.35 -7.47 16.81
CA ARG A 455 -0.27 -8.30 17.34
C ARG A 455 1.01 -7.52 17.64
N ARG A 456 1.39 -6.57 16.78
CA ARG A 456 2.57 -5.72 17.01
C ARG A 456 2.46 -4.88 18.27
N PHE A 457 1.25 -4.44 18.65
CA PHE A 457 1.07 -3.69 19.90
C PHE A 457 1.49 -4.51 21.12
N ALA A 458 1.29 -5.83 21.10
CA ALA A 458 1.63 -6.74 22.19
C ALA A 458 3.10 -7.20 22.19
N VAL A 459 3.92 -6.78 21.20
CA VAL A 459 5.32 -7.20 21.06
C VAL A 459 6.24 -6.08 21.57
N ALA A 460 7.05 -6.38 22.59
CA ALA A 460 7.86 -5.39 23.29
C ALA A 460 8.86 -4.66 22.38
N GLU A 461 9.46 -5.38 21.43
CA GLU A 461 10.41 -4.85 20.44
C GLU A 461 9.78 -3.76 19.55
N HIS A 462 8.45 -3.80 19.37
CA HIS A 462 7.69 -2.83 18.59
C HIS A 462 6.98 -1.79 19.46
N ALA A 463 7.22 -1.74 20.78
CA ALA A 463 6.54 -0.81 21.67
C ALA A 463 6.85 0.67 21.37
N HIS A 464 8.07 0.97 20.89
CA HIS A 464 8.44 2.30 20.40
C HIS A 464 7.63 2.74 19.17
N GLU A 465 7.06 1.76 18.45
CA GLU A 465 6.03 1.81 17.42
C GLU A 465 4.88 2.77 17.77
N TYR A 466 4.19 2.34 18.84
CA TYR A 466 2.90 2.85 19.31
C TYR A 466 2.84 2.72 20.84
N PRO A 467 3.59 3.55 21.60
CA PRO A 467 3.74 3.36 23.04
C PRO A 467 2.40 3.26 23.79
N PHE A 468 1.44 4.11 23.41
CA PHE A 468 0.12 4.10 24.02
C PHE A 468 -0.70 2.84 23.70
N CYS A 469 -0.68 2.37 22.45
CA CYS A 469 -1.35 1.10 22.10
C CYS A 469 -0.70 -0.10 22.80
N SER A 470 0.63 -0.10 22.93
CA SER A 470 1.36 -1.14 23.65
C SER A 470 1.06 -1.15 25.15
N GLN A 471 0.94 0.02 25.78
CA GLN A 471 0.49 0.13 27.16
C GLN A 471 -0.94 -0.41 27.33
N LEU A 472 -1.87 0.00 26.49
CA LEU A 472 -3.27 -0.41 26.58
C LEU A 472 -3.45 -1.92 26.37
N ILE A 473 -2.82 -2.50 25.34
CA ILE A 473 -2.97 -3.94 25.07
C ILE A 473 -2.26 -4.79 26.13
N GLY A 474 -1.18 -4.30 26.75
CA GLY A 474 -0.50 -4.98 27.85
C GLY A 474 -1.39 -5.16 29.09
N ASN A 475 -2.35 -4.24 29.29
CA ASN A 475 -3.33 -4.30 30.36
C ASN A 475 -4.69 -4.89 29.91
N PHE A 476 -4.83 -5.25 28.64
CA PHE A 476 -6.10 -5.74 28.10
C PHE A 476 -6.23 -7.26 28.28
N GLU A 477 -7.20 -7.68 29.10
CA GLU A 477 -7.47 -9.10 29.31
C GLU A 477 -7.91 -9.79 28.01
N ARG A 478 -7.39 -11.01 27.79
CA ARG A 478 -7.74 -11.87 26.65
C ARG A 478 -7.63 -11.16 25.28
N PRO A 479 -6.42 -10.75 24.85
CA PRO A 479 -6.23 -10.06 23.56
C PRO A 479 -6.76 -10.81 22.33
N TRP A 480 -6.96 -12.14 22.43
CA TRP A 480 -7.53 -12.95 21.34
C TRP A 480 -8.94 -12.50 20.91
N VAL A 481 -9.69 -11.84 21.80
CA VAL A 481 -10.97 -11.20 21.47
C VAL A 481 -10.81 -10.17 20.34
N LEU A 482 -9.74 -9.38 20.38
CA LEU A 482 -9.42 -8.39 19.33
C LEU A 482 -9.04 -9.06 18.01
N TYR A 483 -8.38 -10.23 18.05
CA TYR A 483 -8.02 -10.96 16.83
C TYR A 483 -9.25 -11.52 16.14
N VAL A 484 -10.24 -12.02 16.89
CA VAL A 484 -11.53 -12.43 16.31
C VAL A 484 -12.25 -11.22 15.72
N ALA A 485 -12.34 -10.10 16.45
CA ALA A 485 -12.95 -8.88 15.90
C ALA A 485 -12.25 -8.41 14.61
N ALA A 486 -10.92 -8.43 14.56
CA ALA A 486 -10.16 -8.10 13.37
C ALA A 486 -10.44 -9.03 12.18
N LEU A 487 -10.62 -10.33 12.40
CA LEU A 487 -11.00 -11.27 11.34
C LEU A 487 -12.38 -10.99 10.75
N PHE A 488 -13.29 -10.38 11.53
CA PHE A 488 -14.69 -10.21 11.15
C PHE A 488 -15.10 -8.78 10.78
N HIS A 489 -14.34 -7.74 11.14
CA HIS A 489 -14.75 -6.33 10.94
C HIS A 489 -15.17 -6.02 9.50
N ASP A 490 -14.43 -6.56 8.52
CA ASP A 490 -14.62 -6.33 7.08
C ASP A 490 -15.04 -7.59 6.28
N ILE A 491 -15.33 -8.71 6.97
CA ILE A 491 -15.54 -10.03 6.36
C ILE A 491 -16.74 -10.11 5.41
N ALA A 492 -17.65 -9.15 5.52
CA ALA A 492 -18.88 -9.07 4.75
C ALA A 492 -18.80 -8.10 3.55
N LYS A 493 -17.64 -7.46 3.31
CA LYS A 493 -17.44 -6.59 2.15
C LYS A 493 -17.73 -7.31 0.82
N GLY A 494 -18.36 -6.59 -0.10
CA GLY A 494 -18.76 -7.11 -1.42
C GLY A 494 -20.05 -7.94 -1.45
N ARG A 495 -20.83 -7.98 -0.35
CA ARG A 495 -22.14 -8.67 -0.29
C ARG A 495 -23.36 -7.78 -0.55
N GLY A 496 -23.16 -6.47 -0.69
CA GLY A 496 -24.24 -5.47 -0.76
C GLY A 496 -24.83 -5.15 0.62
N GLY A 497 -25.41 -3.96 0.78
CA GLY A 497 -25.85 -3.45 2.09
C GLY A 497 -24.70 -2.99 3.00
N ASP A 498 -25.01 -2.73 4.27
CA ASP A 498 -24.02 -2.36 5.29
C ASP A 498 -23.20 -3.59 5.72
N HIS A 499 -21.90 -3.57 5.42
CA HIS A 499 -21.00 -4.67 5.74
C HIS A 499 -20.80 -4.84 7.24
N SER A 500 -20.93 -3.78 8.05
CA SER A 500 -20.78 -3.84 9.50
C SER A 500 -21.91 -4.66 10.12
N THR A 501 -23.15 -4.41 9.67
CA THR A 501 -24.34 -5.18 10.10
C THR A 501 -24.27 -6.65 9.65
N LEU A 502 -23.84 -6.92 8.42
CA LEU A 502 -23.69 -8.30 7.94
C LEU A 502 -22.52 -9.04 8.64
N GLY A 503 -21.42 -8.34 8.89
CA GLY A 503 -20.26 -8.85 9.63
C GLY A 503 -20.62 -9.19 11.07
N MET A 504 -21.45 -8.38 11.72
CA MET A 504 -21.97 -8.62 13.07
C MET A 504 -22.69 -9.97 13.15
N ALA A 505 -23.54 -10.29 12.16
CA ALA A 505 -24.25 -11.57 12.11
C ALA A 505 -23.29 -12.77 11.94
N ASP A 506 -22.27 -12.60 11.08
CA ASP A 506 -21.21 -13.60 10.86
C ASP A 506 -20.38 -13.84 12.12
N ALA A 507 -19.97 -12.78 12.82
CA ALA A 507 -19.22 -12.84 14.06
C ALA A 507 -20.03 -13.52 15.17
N ARG A 508 -21.31 -13.16 15.32
CA ARG A 508 -22.20 -13.77 16.30
C ARG A 508 -22.36 -15.28 16.07
N ARG A 509 -22.47 -15.70 14.80
CA ARG A 509 -22.51 -17.12 14.44
C ARG A 509 -21.20 -17.82 14.79
N PHE A 510 -20.06 -17.19 14.48
CA PHE A 510 -18.74 -17.72 14.84
C PHE A 510 -18.61 -17.91 16.36
N CYS A 511 -18.96 -16.92 17.17
CA CYS A 511 -18.90 -17.01 18.63
C CYS A 511 -19.68 -18.22 19.17
N ARG A 512 -20.93 -18.41 18.71
CA ARG A 512 -21.75 -19.57 19.10
C ARG A 512 -21.12 -20.89 18.69
N GLU A 513 -20.59 -20.98 17.48
CA GLU A 513 -20.01 -22.22 16.95
C GLU A 513 -18.70 -22.62 17.64
N HIS A 514 -17.98 -21.66 18.24
CA HIS A 514 -16.68 -21.85 18.88
C HIS A 514 -16.73 -21.73 20.41
N GLY A 515 -17.93 -21.75 21.00
CA GLY A 515 -18.10 -21.70 22.46
C GLY A 515 -17.69 -20.37 23.11
N ILE A 516 -17.61 -19.29 22.35
CA ILE A 516 -17.36 -17.94 22.89
C ILE A 516 -18.70 -17.40 23.40
N ALA A 517 -18.79 -17.16 24.70
CA ALA A 517 -20.02 -16.76 25.39
C ALA A 517 -19.82 -15.48 26.24
N GLY A 518 -20.92 -14.97 26.78
CA GLY A 518 -20.92 -13.85 27.73
C GLY A 518 -20.39 -12.54 27.14
N ASP A 519 -19.61 -11.83 27.95
CA ASP A 519 -19.11 -10.48 27.63
C ASP A 519 -18.14 -10.48 26.45
N ASP A 520 -17.31 -11.53 26.29
CA ASP A 520 -16.35 -11.64 25.19
C ASP A 520 -17.09 -11.75 23.84
N ALA A 521 -18.15 -12.55 23.77
CA ALA A 521 -18.97 -12.67 22.56
C ALA A 521 -19.68 -11.35 22.21
N SER A 522 -20.20 -10.66 23.24
CA SER A 522 -20.89 -9.38 23.07
C SER A 522 -19.93 -8.30 22.56
N LEU A 523 -18.72 -8.24 23.12
CA LEU A 523 -17.67 -7.30 22.71
C LEU A 523 -17.22 -7.54 21.26
N ILE A 524 -16.96 -8.79 20.85
CA ILE A 524 -16.58 -9.10 19.46
C ILE A 524 -17.63 -8.60 18.48
N VAL A 525 -18.89 -8.93 18.74
CA VAL A 525 -20.02 -8.58 17.88
C VAL A 525 -20.20 -7.07 17.80
N TRP A 526 -20.08 -6.39 18.94
CA TRP A 526 -20.17 -4.93 19.02
C TRP A 526 -19.01 -4.24 18.30
N LEU A 527 -17.77 -4.73 18.45
CA LEU A 527 -16.61 -4.19 17.73
C LEU A 527 -16.78 -4.28 16.22
N VAL A 528 -17.27 -5.41 15.72
CA VAL A 528 -17.52 -5.59 14.27
C VAL A 528 -18.59 -4.61 13.77
N GLN A 529 -19.63 -4.36 14.56
CA GLN A 529 -20.66 -3.37 14.23
C GLN A 529 -20.12 -1.92 14.27
N HIS A 530 -19.31 -1.59 15.27
CA HIS A 530 -18.89 -0.23 15.57
C HIS A 530 -17.49 0.15 15.10
N HIS A 531 -16.79 -0.70 14.34
CA HIS A 531 -15.38 -0.49 13.96
C HIS A 531 -15.09 0.86 13.28
N LEU A 532 -16.06 1.47 12.60
CA LEU A 532 -15.91 2.81 11.99
C LEU A 532 -16.26 3.98 12.92
N THR A 533 -16.96 3.72 14.03
CA THR A 533 -17.57 4.75 14.89
C THR A 533 -16.53 5.72 15.44
N MET A 534 -15.44 5.21 16.01
CA MET A 534 -14.42 6.06 16.62
C MET A 534 -13.71 6.94 15.58
N SER A 535 -13.38 6.40 14.41
CA SER A 535 -12.79 7.18 13.32
C SER A 535 -13.75 8.26 12.83
N GLN A 536 -15.06 7.97 12.75
CA GLN A 536 -16.07 8.95 12.36
C GLN A 536 -16.20 10.06 13.40
N VAL A 537 -16.28 9.74 14.69
CA VAL A 537 -16.38 10.76 15.75
C VAL A 537 -15.13 11.63 15.81
N ALA A 538 -13.94 11.03 15.85
CA ALA A 538 -12.68 11.77 15.98
C ALA A 538 -12.40 12.70 14.78
N GLN A 539 -12.81 12.31 13.57
CA GLN A 539 -12.51 13.07 12.35
C GLN A 539 -13.65 13.97 11.88
N LYS A 540 -14.92 13.63 12.20
CA LYS A 540 -16.09 14.32 11.64
C LYS A 540 -16.91 15.13 12.63
N GLN A 541 -16.59 15.08 13.91
CA GLN A 541 -17.32 15.81 14.95
C GLN A 541 -16.37 16.69 15.77
N ASP A 542 -16.93 17.72 16.41
CA ASP A 542 -16.18 18.55 17.33
C ASP A 542 -15.99 17.84 18.67
N THR A 543 -14.81 17.24 18.86
CA THR A 543 -14.43 16.54 20.09
C THR A 543 -14.22 17.47 21.29
N SER A 544 -14.29 18.79 21.11
CA SER A 544 -14.28 19.74 22.23
C SER A 544 -15.68 19.97 22.83
N ASP A 545 -16.75 19.58 22.13
CA ASP A 545 -18.11 19.67 22.64
C ASP A 545 -18.38 18.55 23.65
N PRO A 546 -18.68 18.89 24.93
CA PRO A 546 -19.01 17.89 25.95
C PRO A 546 -20.16 16.95 25.57
N GLU A 547 -21.14 17.41 24.77
CA GLU A 547 -22.28 16.57 24.38
C GLU A 547 -21.89 15.49 23.36
N VAL A 548 -20.96 15.81 22.45
CA VAL A 548 -20.37 14.81 21.53
C VAL A 548 -19.66 13.71 22.34
N ILE A 549 -18.89 14.10 23.35
CA ILE A 549 -18.19 13.16 24.24
C ILE A 549 -19.17 12.31 25.04
N LYS A 550 -20.22 12.90 25.63
CA LYS A 550 -21.24 12.16 26.39
C LYS A 550 -21.92 11.11 25.52
N ARG A 551 -22.39 11.47 24.31
CA ARG A 551 -23.00 10.52 23.37
C ARG A 551 -22.05 9.40 22.99
N PHE A 552 -20.78 9.71 22.74
CA PHE A 552 -19.80 8.67 22.44
C PHE A 552 -19.52 7.76 23.64
N ALA A 553 -19.44 8.32 24.86
CA ALA A 553 -19.31 7.58 26.11
C ALA A 553 -20.49 6.62 26.33
N GLU A 554 -21.73 7.06 26.04
CA GLU A 554 -22.94 6.22 26.08
C GLU A 554 -22.87 5.05 25.09
N VAL A 555 -22.37 5.30 23.87
CA VAL A 555 -22.22 4.26 22.85
C VAL A 555 -21.20 3.20 23.26
N VAL A 556 -20.03 3.60 23.80
CA VAL A 556 -19.00 2.64 24.24
C VAL A 556 -19.33 1.97 25.57
N GLY A 557 -20.02 2.67 26.47
CA GLY A 557 -20.53 2.18 27.75
C GLY A 557 -19.49 1.96 28.86
N ASN A 558 -18.30 1.42 28.56
CA ASN A 558 -17.26 1.16 29.56
C ASN A 558 -15.82 1.17 28.97
N GLU A 559 -14.83 1.20 29.87
CA GLU A 559 -13.39 1.26 29.52
C GLU A 559 -12.93 0.09 28.65
N ARG A 560 -13.46 -1.12 28.88
CA ARG A 560 -13.08 -2.32 28.12
C ARG A 560 -13.47 -2.18 26.64
N TYR A 561 -14.69 -1.72 26.38
CA TYR A 561 -15.21 -1.49 25.03
C TYR A 561 -14.48 -0.32 24.34
N LEU A 562 -14.24 0.77 25.08
CA LEU A 562 -13.49 1.92 24.59
C LEU A 562 -12.05 1.53 24.19
N THR A 563 -11.34 0.79 25.05
CA THR A 563 -9.96 0.32 24.80
C THR A 563 -9.90 -0.63 23.62
N ALA A 564 -10.84 -1.57 23.52
CA ALA A 564 -10.91 -2.48 22.40
C ALA A 564 -11.18 -1.77 21.07
N LEU A 565 -12.11 -0.81 21.06
CA LEU A 565 -12.42 -0.02 19.87
C LEU A 565 -11.24 0.84 19.43
N TYR A 566 -10.54 1.47 20.37
CA TYR A 566 -9.33 2.25 20.07
C TYR A 566 -8.25 1.40 19.42
N LEU A 567 -7.90 0.25 20.03
CA LEU A 567 -6.88 -0.66 19.50
C LEU A 567 -7.24 -1.17 18.09
N LEU A 568 -8.51 -1.56 17.87
CA LEU A 568 -8.98 -2.02 16.57
C LEU A 568 -8.93 -0.88 15.53
N THR A 569 -9.40 0.31 15.89
CA THR A 569 -9.44 1.49 14.99
C THR A 569 -8.04 1.89 14.55
N VAL A 570 -7.07 1.96 15.48
CA VAL A 570 -5.68 2.26 15.16
C VAL A 570 -5.08 1.18 14.25
N ALA A 571 -5.33 -0.10 14.55
CA ALA A 571 -4.84 -1.20 13.70
C ALA A 571 -5.44 -1.20 12.29
N ASP A 572 -6.72 -0.86 12.17
CA ASP A 572 -7.49 -0.80 10.92
C ASP A 572 -6.99 0.34 10.02
N ILE A 573 -6.97 1.57 10.52
CA ILE A 573 -6.49 2.74 9.75
C ILE A 573 -5.06 2.49 9.25
N ARG A 574 -4.19 1.88 10.06
CA ARG A 574 -2.83 1.50 9.66
C ARG A 574 -2.77 0.33 8.67
N GLY A 575 -3.77 -0.54 8.67
CA GLY A 575 -3.92 -1.67 7.77
C GLY A 575 -4.41 -1.28 6.37
N THR A 576 -4.97 -0.08 6.18
CA THR A 576 -5.47 0.40 4.88
C THR A 576 -4.33 0.80 3.92
N SER A 577 -3.45 1.72 4.35
CA SER A 577 -2.30 2.22 3.57
C SER A 577 -1.31 2.98 4.46
N PRO A 578 0.01 2.93 4.17
CA PRO A 578 1.02 3.75 4.85
C PRO A 578 0.80 5.25 4.73
N LYS A 579 0.01 5.72 3.74
CA LYS A 579 -0.27 7.15 3.53
C LYS A 579 -1.42 7.69 4.39
N VAL A 580 -2.30 6.81 4.89
CA VAL A 580 -3.53 7.23 5.57
C VAL A 580 -3.27 7.58 7.03
N TRP A 581 -2.39 6.82 7.70
CA TRP A 581 -2.00 7.06 9.08
C TRP A 581 -0.93 8.14 9.20
N ASN A 582 -1.17 9.15 10.03
CA ASN A 582 -0.19 10.16 10.41
C ASN A 582 -0.31 10.47 11.92
N THR A 583 0.71 11.12 12.48
CA THR A 583 0.76 11.43 13.92
C THR A 583 -0.43 12.28 14.38
N TRP A 584 -0.93 13.17 13.51
CA TRP A 584 -2.11 14.01 13.78
C TRP A 584 -3.39 13.18 13.99
N LYS A 585 -3.70 12.24 13.09
CA LYS A 585 -4.83 11.31 13.25
C LYS A 585 -4.69 10.45 14.50
N GLY A 586 -3.46 10.03 14.83
CA GLY A 586 -3.17 9.33 16.08
C GLY A 586 -3.57 10.16 17.31
N LYS A 587 -3.21 11.44 17.32
CA LYS A 587 -3.56 12.37 18.42
C LYS A 587 -5.07 12.57 18.55
N LEU A 588 -5.79 12.77 17.44
CA LEU A 588 -7.25 12.92 17.47
C LEU A 588 -7.95 11.72 18.11
N LEU A 589 -7.50 10.50 17.78
CA LEU A 589 -8.04 9.28 18.36
C LEU A 589 -7.66 9.13 19.83
N GLU A 590 -6.42 9.45 20.19
CA GLU A 590 -5.94 9.38 21.57
C GLU A 590 -6.65 10.39 22.49
N ASP A 591 -6.87 11.62 22.02
CA ASP A 591 -7.57 12.64 22.78
C ASP A 591 -9.03 12.25 23.02
N LEU A 592 -9.72 11.76 21.97
CA LEU A 592 -11.07 11.21 22.11
C LEU A 592 -11.09 10.06 23.13
N TYR A 593 -10.12 9.15 23.09
CA TYR A 593 -10.00 8.07 24.06
C TYR A 593 -9.88 8.60 25.49
N ARG A 594 -8.92 9.50 25.75
CA ARG A 594 -8.62 10.00 27.10
C ARG A 594 -9.79 10.77 27.71
N ILE A 595 -10.42 11.64 26.91
CA ILE A 595 -11.56 12.45 27.36
C ILE A 595 -12.75 11.53 27.66
N THR A 596 -13.03 10.56 26.79
CA THR A 596 -14.12 9.59 27.00
C THR A 596 -13.88 8.72 28.24
N LEU A 597 -12.64 8.27 28.45
CA LEU A 597 -12.27 7.48 29.64
C LEU A 597 -12.54 8.25 30.94
N ALA A 598 -12.23 9.55 30.97
CA ALA A 598 -12.54 10.39 32.13
C ALA A 598 -14.06 10.45 32.41
N VAL A 599 -14.89 10.58 31.37
CA VAL A 599 -16.36 10.57 31.51
C VAL A 599 -16.87 9.24 32.05
N LEU A 600 -16.35 8.12 31.53
CA LEU A 600 -16.69 6.78 32.03
C LEU A 600 -16.25 6.57 33.48
N GLY A 601 -15.18 7.24 33.92
CA GLY A 601 -14.72 7.28 35.32
C GLY A 601 -15.54 8.18 36.24
N GLY A 602 -16.63 8.78 35.75
CA GLY A 602 -17.53 9.63 36.53
C GLY A 602 -17.24 11.13 36.44
N ALA A 603 -16.29 11.56 35.60
CA ALA A 603 -16.16 12.98 35.31
C ALA A 603 -17.41 13.46 34.58
N ASN A 604 -18.01 14.55 35.06
CA ASN A 604 -19.07 15.23 34.33
C ASN A 604 -18.41 16.36 33.54
N PRO A 605 -18.24 16.23 32.21
CA PRO A 605 -17.65 17.28 31.40
C PRO A 605 -18.66 18.43 31.34
N ASP A 606 -18.51 19.35 32.28
CA ASP A 606 -19.18 20.63 32.31
C ASP A 606 -18.23 21.68 31.72
N ALA A 607 -18.76 22.49 30.80
CA ALA A 607 -18.01 23.52 30.11
C ALA A 607 -17.34 24.50 31.08
N HIS A 608 -17.96 24.81 32.22
CA HIS A 608 -17.42 25.75 33.19
C HIS A 608 -16.27 25.14 34.00
N SER A 609 -16.40 23.88 34.40
CA SER A 609 -15.36 23.12 35.10
C SER A 609 -14.13 22.88 34.23
N GLU A 610 -14.32 22.52 32.96
CA GLU A 610 -13.23 22.33 31.99
C GLU A 610 -12.52 23.65 31.69
N LEU A 611 -13.27 24.75 31.49
CA LEU A 611 -12.73 26.09 31.34
C LEU A 611 -11.78 26.44 32.50
N LYS A 612 -12.24 26.28 33.74
CA LYS A 612 -11.44 26.60 34.93
C LYS A 612 -10.18 25.75 35.02
N SER A 613 -10.30 24.44 34.77
CA SER A 613 -9.16 23.51 34.74
C SER A 613 -8.12 23.90 33.69
N ARG A 614 -8.55 24.23 32.46
CA ARG A 614 -7.66 24.70 31.38
C ARG A 614 -6.95 25.99 31.73
N GLN A 615 -7.67 26.93 32.33
CA GLN A 615 -7.13 28.21 32.80
C GLN A 615 -6.06 27.99 33.88
N GLU A 616 -6.34 27.19 34.91
CA GLU A 616 -5.40 26.90 35.99
C GLU A 616 -4.13 26.21 35.48
N GLN A 617 -4.27 25.22 34.59
CA GLN A 617 -3.12 24.54 33.97
C GLN A 617 -2.31 25.48 33.08
N ALA A 618 -2.97 26.33 32.28
CA ALA A 618 -2.28 27.31 31.45
C ALA A 618 -1.52 28.34 32.29
N LEU A 619 -2.10 28.81 33.41
CA LEU A 619 -1.42 29.69 34.37
C LEU A 619 -0.18 29.02 34.98
N ALA A 620 -0.27 27.73 35.34
CA ALA A 620 0.88 26.98 35.84
C ALA A 620 2.02 26.93 34.81
N LEU A 621 1.71 26.72 33.52
CA LEU A 621 2.70 26.74 32.43
C LEU A 621 3.28 28.14 32.20
N LEU A 622 2.45 29.19 32.26
CA LEU A 622 2.90 30.58 32.13
C LEU A 622 3.89 30.99 33.23
N ARG A 623 3.70 30.51 34.47
CA ARG A 623 4.62 30.74 35.59
C ARG A 623 5.98 30.10 35.37
N LEU A 624 6.02 28.88 34.81
CA LEU A 624 7.29 28.21 34.46
C LEU A 624 8.09 28.99 33.40
N GLU A 625 7.38 29.75 32.56
CA GLU A 625 7.93 30.59 31.50
C GLU A 625 8.17 32.05 31.94
N THR A 626 8.10 32.33 33.25
CA THR A 626 8.35 33.65 33.86
C THR A 626 7.45 34.79 33.36
N VAL A 627 6.23 34.45 32.91
CA VAL A 627 5.22 35.46 32.56
C VAL A 627 4.62 36.04 33.86
N PRO A 628 4.45 37.37 33.99
CA PRO A 628 3.87 37.96 35.21
C PRO A 628 2.46 37.44 35.48
N ASP A 629 2.13 37.19 36.76
CA ASP A 629 0.87 36.51 37.15
C ASP A 629 -0.39 37.18 36.58
N ASP A 630 -0.44 38.52 36.51
CA ASP A 630 -1.60 39.27 36.01
C ASP A 630 -1.55 39.61 34.52
N ALA A 631 -0.48 39.24 33.81
CA ALA A 631 -0.27 39.62 32.41
C ALA A 631 -1.34 39.06 31.46
N HIS A 632 -1.92 37.90 31.79
CA HIS A 632 -2.92 37.22 30.97
C HIS A 632 -4.29 37.93 30.94
N ARG A 633 -4.64 38.68 31.99
CA ARG A 633 -6.01 39.17 32.24
C ARG A 633 -6.56 39.97 31.06
N ALA A 634 -5.79 40.96 30.59
CA ALA A 634 -6.21 41.83 29.50
C ALA A 634 -6.54 41.07 28.21
N LEU A 635 -5.84 39.98 27.93
CA LEU A 635 -6.13 39.12 26.78
C LEU A 635 -7.34 38.22 27.07
N TRP A 636 -7.33 37.52 28.21
CA TRP A 636 -8.34 36.51 28.55
C TRP A 636 -9.74 37.10 28.73
N ASP A 637 -9.86 38.34 29.19
CA ASP A 637 -11.14 39.06 29.29
C ASP A 637 -11.82 39.24 27.91
N GLN A 638 -11.03 39.20 26.84
CA GLN A 638 -11.49 39.30 25.46
C GLN A 638 -11.80 37.94 24.80
N LEU A 639 -11.47 36.84 25.46
CA LEU A 639 -11.69 35.49 24.94
C LEU A 639 -13.05 34.95 25.42
N ASP A 640 -13.69 34.14 24.58
CA ASP A 640 -14.92 33.47 24.93
C ASP A 640 -14.66 32.09 25.55
N VAL A 641 -15.70 31.47 26.12
CA VAL A 641 -15.58 30.11 26.69
C VAL A 641 -15.17 29.10 25.61
N GLY A 642 -15.66 29.29 24.38
CA GLY A 642 -15.35 28.41 23.25
C GLY A 642 -13.86 28.34 22.95
N PHE A 643 -13.13 29.45 23.05
CA PHE A 643 -11.67 29.49 22.87
C PHE A 643 -10.95 28.50 23.80
N PHE A 644 -11.27 28.52 25.09
CA PHE A 644 -10.59 27.68 26.09
C PHE A 644 -10.94 26.20 25.95
N LEU A 645 -12.15 25.86 25.51
CA LEU A 645 -12.56 24.47 25.30
C LEU A 645 -11.89 23.85 24.06
N ARG A 646 -11.61 24.66 23.03
CA ARG A 646 -10.98 24.20 21.78
C ARG A 646 -9.46 24.13 21.83
N HIS A 647 -8.81 24.58 22.90
CA HIS A 647 -7.36 24.62 23.02
C HIS A 647 -6.90 23.87 24.26
N ASP A 648 -5.76 23.17 24.14
CA ASP A 648 -5.13 22.60 25.32
C ASP A 648 -4.42 23.68 26.15
N ALA A 649 -4.07 23.35 27.38
CA ALA A 649 -3.44 24.31 28.30
C ALA A 649 -2.09 24.83 27.77
N ALA A 650 -1.36 24.02 27.01
CA ALA A 650 -0.06 24.38 26.45
C ALA A 650 -0.18 25.38 25.29
N ASP A 651 -1.20 25.22 24.45
CA ASP A 651 -1.58 26.16 23.40
C ASP A 651 -2.06 27.47 24.02
N ILE A 652 -2.95 27.42 25.01
CA ILE A 652 -3.44 28.63 25.71
C ILE A 652 -2.26 29.39 26.32
N ALA A 653 -1.36 28.69 27.02
CA ALA A 653 -0.17 29.31 27.63
C ALA A 653 0.77 29.90 26.56
N TRP A 654 1.04 29.18 25.48
CA TRP A 654 1.88 29.67 24.39
C TRP A 654 1.31 30.93 23.72
N GLN A 655 0.03 30.89 23.35
CA GLN A 655 -0.68 32.02 22.73
C GLN A 655 -0.71 33.22 23.69
N THR A 656 -1.00 32.99 24.96
CA THR A 656 -0.99 34.05 25.98
C THR A 656 0.38 34.68 26.11
N ARG A 657 1.45 33.88 26.19
CA ARG A 657 2.84 34.37 26.28
C ARG A 657 3.22 35.23 25.07
N VAL A 658 2.74 34.85 23.88
CA VAL A 658 2.98 35.62 22.64
C VAL A 658 2.18 36.91 22.62
N LEU A 659 0.93 36.90 23.08
CA LEU A 659 -0.04 37.97 22.78
C LEU A 659 -0.32 38.94 23.94
N TYR A 660 0.07 38.64 25.18
CA TYR A 660 -0.33 39.47 26.33
C TYR A 660 0.16 40.93 26.24
N ARG A 661 1.25 41.20 25.50
CA ARG A 661 1.75 42.58 25.23
C ARG A 661 1.17 43.21 23.96
N HIS A 662 0.34 42.47 23.25
CA HIS A 662 -0.11 42.78 21.89
C HIS A 662 -1.63 42.72 21.75
N VAL A 663 -2.39 42.77 22.86
CA VAL A 663 -3.86 42.67 22.88
C VAL A 663 -4.54 43.65 21.92
N ASN A 664 -3.98 44.85 21.75
CA ASN A 664 -4.47 45.87 20.82
C ASN A 664 -3.43 46.19 19.73
N ALA A 665 -2.69 45.19 19.25
CA ALA A 665 -1.68 45.40 18.21
C ALA A 665 -2.30 45.99 16.94
N GLU A 666 -1.64 47.00 16.35
CA GLU A 666 -2.06 47.59 15.07
C GLU A 666 -1.55 46.78 13.87
N ILE A 667 -0.44 46.06 14.06
CA ILE A 667 0.16 45.18 13.05
C ILE A 667 -0.21 43.72 13.32
N ALA A 668 -0.25 42.91 12.25
CA ALA A 668 -0.49 41.48 12.36
C ALA A 668 0.66 40.79 13.13
N ILE A 669 0.32 40.01 14.15
CA ILE A 669 1.25 39.15 14.86
C ILE A 669 1.11 37.74 14.30
N VAL A 670 2.13 37.26 13.60
CA VAL A 670 2.23 35.86 13.17
C VAL A 670 3.34 35.18 13.94
N ARG A 671 3.05 34.02 14.53
CA ARG A 671 4.07 33.15 15.16
C ARG A 671 3.93 31.73 14.66
N ALA A 672 5.05 31.06 14.44
CA ALA A 672 5.07 29.69 14.01
C ALA A 672 6.05 28.88 14.87
N ARG A 673 5.65 27.66 15.25
CA ARG A 673 6.52 26.72 15.95
C ARG A 673 6.35 25.31 15.38
N PRO A 674 7.38 24.45 15.43
CA PRO A 674 7.18 23.03 15.25
C PRO A 674 6.04 22.55 16.16
N SER A 675 5.10 21.81 15.59
CA SER A 675 4.02 21.22 16.36
C SER A 675 4.61 20.34 17.47
N PRO A 676 4.09 20.39 18.71
CA PRO A 676 4.48 19.45 19.74
C PRO A 676 4.15 18.00 19.37
N ILE A 677 3.27 17.81 18.37
CA ILE A 677 2.77 16.51 17.93
C ILE A 677 2.96 16.37 16.41
N GLY A 678 3.74 15.37 16.02
CA GLY A 678 3.96 15.02 14.62
C GLY A 678 4.87 15.97 13.86
N ASP A 679 5.04 15.66 12.57
CA ASP A 679 5.89 16.43 11.66
C ASP A 679 5.04 17.50 10.96
N ALA A 680 4.72 18.55 11.71
CA ALA A 680 3.88 19.67 11.28
C ALA A 680 4.33 20.99 11.91
N LEU A 681 3.80 22.10 11.41
CA LEU A 681 4.02 23.45 11.90
C LEU A 681 2.70 23.99 12.47
N GLN A 682 2.74 24.53 13.69
CA GLN A 682 1.64 25.27 14.28
C GLN A 682 1.84 26.76 14.00
N VAL A 683 0.85 27.42 13.41
CA VAL A 683 0.88 28.83 13.00
C VAL A 683 -0.24 29.59 13.69
N LEU A 684 0.13 30.59 14.48
CA LEU A 684 -0.75 31.54 15.16
C LEU A 684 -0.80 32.84 14.36
N VAL A 685 -2.00 33.34 14.10
CA VAL A 685 -2.25 34.64 13.47
C VAL A 685 -3.14 35.46 14.40
N TYR A 686 -2.69 36.66 14.76
CA TYR A 686 -3.45 37.62 15.56
C TYR A 686 -3.47 39.00 14.90
N VAL A 687 -4.64 39.44 14.47
CA VAL A 687 -4.82 40.70 13.73
C VAL A 687 -6.26 41.19 13.85
N LYS A 688 -6.51 42.49 13.64
CA LYS A 688 -7.88 43.02 13.57
C LYS A 688 -8.67 42.31 12.46
N ASP A 689 -9.85 41.80 12.82
CA ASP A 689 -10.62 40.91 11.95
C ASP A 689 -11.16 41.66 10.71
N ARG A 690 -11.23 40.97 9.57
CA ARG A 690 -11.72 41.51 8.29
C ARG A 690 -12.33 40.42 7.39
N PRO A 691 -13.28 40.76 6.50
CA PRO A 691 -14.14 39.79 5.79
C PRO A 691 -13.45 38.70 4.93
N ASP A 692 -12.16 38.85 4.59
CA ASP A 692 -11.43 37.92 3.73
C ASP A 692 -10.17 37.31 4.38
N LEU A 693 -10.00 37.49 5.70
CA LEU A 693 -8.75 37.15 6.39
C LEU A 693 -8.40 35.66 6.26
N PHE A 694 -9.36 34.77 6.57
CA PHE A 694 -9.17 33.32 6.49
C PHE A 694 -8.78 32.88 5.07
N ALA A 695 -9.47 33.40 4.05
CA ALA A 695 -9.15 33.13 2.65
C ALA A 695 -7.75 33.64 2.27
N GLY A 696 -7.33 34.79 2.78
CA GLY A 696 -5.97 35.33 2.58
C GLY A 696 -4.88 34.45 3.20
N ILE A 697 -5.13 33.90 4.39
CA ILE A 697 -4.21 32.96 5.04
C ILE A 697 -4.13 31.64 4.25
N CYS A 698 -5.28 31.07 3.83
CA CYS A 698 -5.30 29.87 2.99
C CYS A 698 -4.59 30.08 1.65
N ALA A 699 -4.72 31.26 1.04
CA ALA A 699 -4.00 31.60 -0.20
C ALA A 699 -2.48 31.59 -0.01
N TYR A 700 -2.00 32.06 1.15
CA TYR A 700 -0.58 32.03 1.48
C TYR A 700 -0.08 30.58 1.63
N PHE A 701 -0.82 29.74 2.34
CA PHE A 701 -0.43 28.33 2.53
C PHE A 701 -0.40 27.56 1.20
N ASP A 702 -1.42 27.72 0.35
CA ASP A 702 -1.46 27.10 -0.98
C ASP A 702 -0.23 27.46 -1.83
N ARG A 703 0.11 28.76 -1.90
CA ARG A 703 1.26 29.25 -2.68
C ARG A 703 2.61 28.75 -2.20
N ASN A 704 2.73 28.43 -0.92
CA ASN A 704 3.97 27.93 -0.31
C ASN A 704 3.99 26.40 -0.18
N GLY A 705 3.02 25.69 -0.76
CA GLY A 705 2.96 24.22 -0.69
C GLY A 705 2.73 23.68 0.73
N LEU A 706 2.05 24.45 1.58
CA LEU A 706 1.67 24.07 2.93
C LEU A 706 0.20 23.60 2.91
N SER A 707 -0.03 22.34 3.28
CA SER A 707 -1.37 21.78 3.41
C SER A 707 -1.87 21.97 4.83
N VAL A 708 -3.09 22.50 4.97
CA VAL A 708 -3.75 22.71 6.28
C VAL A 708 -4.36 21.38 6.73
N LEU A 709 -4.05 20.97 7.96
CA LEU A 709 -4.62 19.78 8.61
C LEU A 709 -5.78 20.14 9.55
N ASP A 710 -5.65 21.26 10.26
CA ASP A 710 -6.63 21.77 11.23
C ASP A 710 -6.56 23.29 11.24
N ALA A 711 -7.71 23.94 11.36
CA ALA A 711 -7.81 25.38 11.55
C ALA A 711 -8.86 25.71 12.61
N ARG A 712 -8.44 26.44 13.64
CA ARG A 712 -9.30 26.97 14.71
C ARG A 712 -9.31 28.47 14.58
N VAL A 713 -10.46 29.02 14.24
CA VAL A 713 -10.63 30.44 13.91
C VAL A 713 -11.50 31.04 15.01
N SER A 714 -11.03 32.07 15.68
CA SER A 714 -11.76 32.66 16.80
C SER A 714 -11.69 34.17 16.72
N THR A 715 -12.82 34.85 16.86
CA THR A 715 -12.87 36.31 16.93
C THR A 715 -13.06 36.72 18.38
N THR A 716 -12.14 37.53 18.90
CA THR A 716 -12.20 38.05 20.27
C THR A 716 -13.36 39.04 20.42
N ARG A 717 -13.76 39.33 21.67
CA ARG A 717 -14.84 40.28 21.99
C ARG A 717 -14.58 41.69 21.48
N HIS A 718 -13.31 42.10 21.36
CA HIS A 718 -12.90 43.40 20.82
C HIS A 718 -12.57 43.38 19.31
N GLY A 719 -12.92 42.31 18.58
CA GLY A 719 -12.87 42.27 17.11
C GLY A 719 -11.50 41.95 16.51
N TYR A 720 -10.69 41.14 17.19
CA TYR A 720 -9.45 40.58 16.64
C TYR A 720 -9.64 39.11 16.27
N ALA A 721 -9.14 38.73 15.10
CA ALA A 721 -8.99 37.33 14.73
C ALA A 721 -7.81 36.72 15.50
N LEU A 722 -8.03 35.54 16.05
CA LEU A 722 -7.09 34.71 16.77
C LEU A 722 -7.15 33.31 16.16
N ASP A 723 -6.38 33.14 15.09
CA ASP A 723 -6.47 31.95 14.24
C ASP A 723 -5.26 31.06 14.47
N ASN A 724 -5.51 29.77 14.65
CA ASN A 724 -4.49 28.76 14.86
C ASN A 724 -4.61 27.67 13.80
N PHE A 725 -3.53 27.44 13.07
CA PHE A 725 -3.45 26.46 11.99
C PHE A 725 -2.41 25.41 12.29
N ILE A 726 -2.73 24.15 12.00
CA ILE A 726 -1.73 23.09 11.89
C ILE A 726 -1.51 22.82 10.41
N VAL A 727 -0.28 23.05 9.93
CA VAL A 727 0.08 22.87 8.52
C VAL A 727 1.22 21.88 8.37
N THR A 728 1.22 21.13 7.28
CA THR A 728 2.28 20.18 6.93
C THR A 728 2.76 20.44 5.51
N GLN A 729 4.03 20.14 5.24
CA GLN A 729 4.56 20.28 3.90
C GLN A 729 4.37 19.00 3.10
N THR A 730 4.10 19.15 1.80
CA THR A 730 3.83 18.02 0.91
C THR A 730 5.10 17.21 0.56
N GLU A 731 6.30 17.77 0.77
CA GLU A 731 7.59 17.14 0.47
C GLU A 731 8.27 16.50 1.69
N ARG A 732 8.91 15.34 1.50
CA ARG A 732 9.54 14.53 2.55
C ARG A 732 11.04 14.84 2.71
N ASP A 733 11.42 15.99 3.25
CA ASP A 733 12.72 16.23 3.92
C ASP A 733 12.86 17.67 4.43
N VAL A 734 11.94 18.09 5.31
CA VAL A 734 11.81 19.50 5.69
C VAL A 734 12.21 19.74 7.13
N ARG A 735 13.13 20.68 7.35
CA ARG A 735 13.37 21.23 8.68
C ARG A 735 12.36 22.32 8.99
N TYR A 736 11.28 21.98 9.69
CA TYR A 736 10.20 22.91 10.05
C TYR A 736 10.67 24.18 10.79
N ARG A 737 11.84 24.16 11.44
CA ARG A 737 12.43 25.35 12.05
C ARG A 737 12.80 26.43 11.02
N ASP A 738 13.30 26.04 9.86
CA ASP A 738 13.71 26.97 8.81
C ASP A 738 12.46 27.64 8.19
N ILE A 739 11.37 26.87 8.09
CA ILE A 739 10.09 27.34 7.55
C ILE A 739 9.33 28.21 8.53
N ALA A 740 9.42 27.93 9.83
CA ALA A 740 8.72 28.72 10.85
C ALA A 740 9.01 30.22 10.70
N ASN A 741 10.29 30.59 10.66
CA ASN A 741 10.70 32.00 10.51
C ASN A 741 10.22 32.62 9.18
N LEU A 742 10.24 31.83 8.10
CA LEU A 742 9.77 32.27 6.79
C LEU A 742 8.27 32.57 6.82
N VAL A 743 7.48 31.69 7.43
CA VAL A 743 6.03 31.86 7.59
C VAL A 743 5.72 33.08 8.44
N GLU A 744 6.42 33.26 9.57
CA GLU A 744 6.23 34.43 10.44
C GLU A 744 6.42 35.75 9.68
N GLN A 745 7.49 35.87 8.89
CA GLN A 745 7.79 37.10 8.16
C GLN A 745 6.86 37.31 6.97
N GLN A 746 6.72 36.29 6.11
CA GLN A 746 5.99 36.44 4.85
C GLN A 746 4.49 36.54 5.06
N LEU A 747 3.91 35.76 5.97
CA LEU A 747 2.48 35.83 6.26
C LEU A 747 2.15 37.18 6.93
N ALA A 748 2.96 37.65 7.88
CA ALA A 748 2.74 38.97 8.49
C ALA A 748 2.82 40.11 7.46
N SER A 749 3.81 40.08 6.56
CA SER A 749 3.91 41.04 5.45
C SER A 749 2.67 40.99 4.57
N ARG A 750 2.25 39.78 4.17
CA ARG A 750 1.11 39.59 3.28
C ARG A 750 -0.21 40.05 3.90
N LEU A 751 -0.38 39.88 5.21
CA LEU A 751 -1.58 40.33 5.92
C LEU A 751 -1.65 41.87 6.03
N THR A 752 -0.50 42.54 5.97
CA THR A 752 -0.42 44.01 5.98
C THR A 752 -0.72 44.62 4.60
N GLU A 753 -0.41 43.90 3.52
CA GLU A 753 -0.70 44.32 2.14
C GLU A 753 -2.21 44.31 1.85
N THR A 754 -2.75 45.41 1.30
CA THR A 754 -4.14 45.53 0.80
C THR A 754 -4.23 45.09 -0.67
N ALA A 755 -3.64 43.95 -1.01
CA ALA A 755 -3.70 43.39 -2.35
C ALA A 755 -4.94 42.50 -2.50
N PRO A 756 -5.59 42.47 -3.68
CA PRO A 756 -6.69 41.56 -3.93
C PRO A 756 -6.25 40.10 -3.77
N LEU A 757 -7.21 39.26 -3.36
CA LEU A 757 -7.03 37.81 -3.30
C LEU A 757 -6.71 37.26 -4.69
N PRO A 758 -5.66 36.42 -4.82
CA PRO A 758 -5.28 35.87 -6.12
C PRO A 758 -6.27 34.82 -6.62
N GLU A 759 -6.23 34.52 -7.92
CA GLU A 759 -6.98 33.37 -8.44
C GLU A 759 -6.40 32.05 -7.88
N PRO A 760 -7.26 31.12 -7.39
CA PRO A 760 -6.82 29.80 -6.92
C PRO A 760 -6.10 29.04 -8.02
N SER A 761 -5.02 28.33 -7.64
CA SER A 761 -4.36 27.44 -8.58
C SER A 761 -5.28 26.26 -8.89
N LYS A 762 -5.71 26.12 -10.15
CA LYS A 762 -6.36 24.88 -10.62
C LYS A 762 -5.27 23.88 -10.96
N GLY A 763 -4.58 23.36 -9.95
CA GLY A 763 -3.53 22.37 -10.11
C GLY A 763 -4.01 21.16 -10.92
N ARG A 764 -3.08 20.41 -11.55
CA ARG A 764 -3.46 19.18 -12.26
C ARG A 764 -3.89 18.13 -11.26
N LEU A 765 -5.05 17.51 -11.48
CA LEU A 765 -5.44 16.32 -10.75
C LEU A 765 -4.37 15.22 -10.85
N SER A 766 -4.19 14.51 -9.74
CA SER A 766 -3.37 13.30 -9.74
C SER A 766 -3.94 12.26 -10.71
N ARG A 767 -3.11 11.27 -11.08
CA ARG A 767 -3.57 10.11 -11.85
C ARG A 767 -4.72 9.40 -11.15
N LEU A 768 -4.62 9.21 -9.83
CA LEU A 768 -5.61 8.50 -9.04
C LEU A 768 -6.94 9.26 -8.97
N SER A 769 -6.93 10.58 -8.76
CA SER A 769 -8.16 11.40 -8.79
C SER A 769 -8.88 11.34 -10.13
N ARG A 770 -8.15 11.26 -11.26
CA ARG A 770 -8.75 11.09 -12.59
C ARG A 770 -9.38 9.71 -12.79
N THR A 771 -8.78 8.68 -12.22
CA THR A 771 -9.32 7.31 -12.28
C THR A 771 -10.52 7.11 -11.36
N PHE A 772 -10.54 7.83 -10.23
CA PHE A 772 -11.59 7.82 -9.23
C PHE A 772 -12.23 9.21 -9.11
N PRO A 773 -13.01 9.65 -10.11
CA PRO A 773 -13.72 10.90 -10.01
C PRO A 773 -14.77 10.79 -8.90
N ILE A 774 -14.71 11.72 -7.96
CA ILE A 774 -15.65 11.84 -6.87
C ILE A 774 -16.65 12.90 -7.30
N THR A 775 -17.92 12.54 -7.35
CA THR A 775 -18.99 13.53 -7.50
C THR A 775 -18.91 14.47 -6.31
N PRO A 776 -18.62 15.77 -6.52
CA PRO A 776 -18.51 16.68 -5.41
C PRO A 776 -19.84 16.81 -4.69
N ARG A 777 -19.79 16.85 -3.37
CA ARG A 777 -20.96 17.03 -2.51
C ARG A 777 -20.68 18.16 -1.53
N VAL A 778 -21.70 18.97 -1.35
CA VAL A 778 -21.77 20.03 -0.36
C VAL A 778 -23.07 19.81 0.39
N ASP A 779 -22.99 19.75 1.71
CA ASP A 779 -24.16 19.63 2.60
C ASP A 779 -24.03 20.69 3.68
N LEU A 780 -25.00 21.59 3.75
CA LEU A 780 -25.07 22.65 4.74
C LEU A 780 -26.28 22.42 5.65
N ARG A 781 -26.03 22.30 6.95
CA ARG A 781 -27.09 22.09 7.95
C ARG A 781 -26.85 22.91 9.21
N ALA A 782 -27.93 23.34 9.86
CA ALA A 782 -27.81 23.95 11.18
C ALA A 782 -27.27 22.93 12.20
N ASP A 783 -26.49 23.40 13.16
CA ASP A 783 -26.11 22.60 14.33
C ASP A 783 -27.32 22.34 15.25
N GLU A 784 -27.16 21.45 16.22
CA GLU A 784 -28.25 21.03 17.12
C GLU A 784 -28.83 22.20 17.96
N ARG A 785 -28.06 23.27 18.13
CA ARG A 785 -28.46 24.47 18.89
C ARG A 785 -28.99 25.60 18.00
N GLY A 786 -28.92 25.46 16.68
CA GLY A 786 -29.25 26.49 15.70
C GLY A 786 -28.35 27.73 15.74
N GLN A 787 -27.18 27.64 16.39
CA GLN A 787 -26.25 28.75 16.57
C GLN A 787 -25.24 28.86 15.42
N TYR A 788 -24.81 27.71 14.88
CA TYR A 788 -23.86 27.62 13.78
C TYR A 788 -24.40 26.72 12.67
N TYR A 789 -23.74 26.74 11.52
CA TYR A 789 -24.00 25.82 10.42
C TYR A 789 -22.80 24.92 10.18
N ILE A 790 -23.04 23.63 10.01
CA ILE A 790 -22.04 22.65 9.64
C ILE A 790 -22.08 22.51 8.12
N LEU A 791 -21.00 22.90 7.47
CA LEU A 791 -20.76 22.66 6.05
C LEU A 791 -19.86 21.43 5.90
N SER A 792 -20.37 20.39 5.26
CA SER A 792 -19.61 19.20 4.89
C SER A 792 -19.30 19.25 3.39
N VAL A 793 -18.01 19.16 3.04
CA VAL A 793 -17.54 19.17 1.66
C VAL A 793 -16.83 17.86 1.35
N SER A 794 -17.24 17.18 0.29
CA SER A 794 -16.58 15.96 -0.20
C SER A 794 -16.25 16.10 -1.68
N ALA A 795 -14.95 16.04 -2.03
CA ALA A 795 -14.48 16.16 -3.41
C ALA A 795 -13.14 15.43 -3.62
N ASN A 796 -12.65 15.41 -4.87
CA ASN A 796 -11.26 15.01 -5.14
C ASN A 796 -10.30 16.08 -4.60
N ASP A 797 -9.20 15.63 -3.99
CA ASP A 797 -8.15 16.52 -3.54
C ASP A 797 -7.42 17.16 -4.74
N ARG A 798 -7.07 18.43 -4.57
CA ARG A 798 -6.26 19.19 -5.50
C ARG A 798 -5.61 20.40 -4.81
N PRO A 799 -4.44 20.85 -5.30
CA PRO A 799 -3.89 22.15 -4.90
C PRO A 799 -4.94 23.25 -5.02
N GLY A 800 -4.96 24.15 -4.05
CA GLY A 800 -5.90 25.28 -4.00
C GLY A 800 -7.34 24.95 -3.59
N LEU A 801 -7.69 23.69 -3.26
CA LEU A 801 -9.08 23.32 -2.94
C LEU A 801 -9.62 24.09 -1.72
N LEU A 802 -8.92 24.03 -0.58
CA LEU A 802 -9.32 24.74 0.64
C LEU A 802 -9.42 26.25 0.40
N TYR A 803 -8.46 26.82 -0.34
CA TYR A 803 -8.50 28.23 -0.69
C TYR A 803 -9.72 28.59 -1.57
N SER A 804 -10.07 27.72 -2.52
CA SER A 804 -11.25 27.89 -3.37
C SER A 804 -12.54 27.91 -2.53
N ILE A 805 -12.65 27.03 -1.53
CA ILE A 805 -13.79 27.00 -0.59
C ILE A 805 -13.80 28.28 0.25
N ALA A 806 -12.67 28.63 0.86
CA ALA A 806 -12.53 29.81 1.72
C ALA A 806 -12.88 31.11 0.98
N ARG A 807 -12.51 31.23 -0.30
CA ARG A 807 -12.85 32.38 -1.14
C ARG A 807 -14.35 32.51 -1.38
N VAL A 808 -15.05 31.42 -1.70
CA VAL A 808 -16.52 31.45 -1.88
C VAL A 808 -17.20 31.87 -0.58
N LEU A 809 -16.77 31.34 0.57
CA LEU A 809 -17.31 31.73 1.88
C LEU A 809 -17.09 33.24 2.16
N ALA A 810 -15.91 33.75 1.81
CA ALA A 810 -15.57 35.17 1.97
C ALA A 810 -16.41 36.09 1.07
N GLU A 811 -16.66 35.71 -0.18
CA GLU A 811 -17.51 36.46 -1.13
C GLU A 811 -18.95 36.66 -0.60
N HIS A 812 -19.47 35.70 0.18
CA HIS A 812 -20.78 35.76 0.85
C HIS A 812 -20.72 36.33 2.28
N ARG A 813 -19.56 36.78 2.75
CA ARG A 813 -19.32 37.29 4.12
C ARG A 813 -19.71 36.27 5.21
N ILE A 814 -19.45 34.99 4.95
CA ILE A 814 -19.68 33.91 5.90
C ILE A 814 -18.39 33.66 6.68
N GLY A 815 -18.46 33.78 8.00
CA GLY A 815 -17.34 33.53 8.89
C GLY A 815 -17.13 32.03 9.12
N VAL A 816 -15.86 31.62 9.16
CA VAL A 816 -15.46 30.27 9.56
C VAL A 816 -15.06 30.32 11.04
N HIS A 817 -15.63 29.47 11.88
CA HIS A 817 -15.23 29.29 13.28
C HIS A 817 -14.25 28.13 13.47
N ALA A 818 -14.43 27.07 12.70
CA ALA A 818 -13.51 25.93 12.72
C ALA A 818 -13.52 25.26 11.36
N ALA A 819 -12.38 24.73 10.95
CA ALA A 819 -12.27 23.87 9.79
C ALA A 819 -11.41 22.66 10.12
N ARG A 820 -11.96 21.47 9.99
CA ARG A 820 -11.21 20.21 10.04
C ARG A 820 -11.00 19.73 8.62
N ILE A 821 -9.73 19.65 8.22
CA ILE A 821 -9.35 19.27 6.86
C ILE A 821 -8.96 17.80 6.88
N ASN A 822 -9.79 16.95 6.29
CA ASN A 822 -9.57 15.50 6.31
C ASN A 822 -9.34 14.98 4.91
N THR A 823 -8.08 14.91 4.53
CA THR A 823 -7.67 14.21 3.31
C THR A 823 -7.43 12.73 3.62
N LEU A 824 -8.20 11.89 2.94
CA LEU A 824 -8.03 10.44 2.91
C LEU A 824 -7.56 10.08 1.49
N GLY A 825 -6.30 9.70 1.34
CA GLY A 825 -5.74 9.44 0.01
C GLY A 825 -5.85 10.66 -0.91
N GLU A 826 -6.73 10.59 -1.91
CA GLU A 826 -7.00 11.66 -2.90
C GLU A 826 -8.45 12.18 -2.82
N ARG A 827 -9.15 11.87 -1.72
CA ARG A 827 -10.46 12.41 -1.37
C ARG A 827 -10.33 13.35 -0.20
N VAL A 828 -11.01 14.47 -0.30
CA VAL A 828 -11.18 15.42 0.80
C VAL A 828 -12.57 15.24 1.38
N GLU A 829 -12.66 15.19 2.70
CA GLU A 829 -13.90 15.22 3.49
C GLU A 829 -13.78 16.32 4.55
N ASP A 830 -13.88 17.56 4.11
CA ASP A 830 -13.70 18.72 4.98
C ASP A 830 -14.99 19.08 5.69
N ILE A 831 -14.85 19.54 6.93
CA ILE A 831 -15.97 20.01 7.75
C ILE A 831 -15.64 21.41 8.25
N PHE A 832 -16.55 22.34 7.99
CA PHE A 832 -16.47 23.71 8.44
C PHE A 832 -17.63 24.01 9.38
N LEU A 833 -17.34 24.68 10.49
CA LEU A 833 -18.33 25.30 11.35
C LEU A 833 -18.43 26.78 10.97
N LEU A 834 -19.59 27.19 10.49
CA LEU A 834 -19.83 28.49 9.88
C LEU A 834 -20.78 29.35 10.72
N ALA A 835 -20.58 30.67 10.69
CA ALA A 835 -21.52 31.66 11.19
C ALA A 835 -21.78 32.76 10.15
N GLY A 836 -23.03 33.21 10.09
CA GLY A 836 -23.43 34.29 9.21
C GLY A 836 -24.93 34.53 9.29
N ALA A 837 -25.34 35.80 9.43
CA ALA A 837 -26.74 36.18 9.60
C ALA A 837 -27.64 35.69 8.43
N GLY A 838 -27.08 35.60 7.22
CA GLY A 838 -27.79 35.13 6.03
C GLY A 838 -27.91 33.62 5.89
N LEU A 839 -27.22 32.81 6.71
CA LEU A 839 -27.26 31.34 6.60
C LEU A 839 -28.62 30.75 6.96
N SER A 840 -29.51 31.52 7.59
CA SER A 840 -30.91 31.13 7.83
C SER A 840 -31.81 31.31 6.60
N ASP A 841 -31.36 32.05 5.57
CA ASP A 841 -32.08 32.23 4.32
C ASP A 841 -31.80 31.09 3.34
N ASN A 842 -32.82 30.30 3.03
CA ASN A 842 -32.76 29.21 2.06
C ASN A 842 -32.21 29.65 0.69
N ARG A 843 -32.46 30.89 0.25
CA ARG A 843 -31.95 31.39 -1.03
C ARG A 843 -30.44 31.53 -1.01
N LEU A 844 -29.87 32.06 0.09
CA LEU A 844 -28.42 32.16 0.26
C LEU A 844 -27.79 30.78 0.40
N GLN A 845 -28.42 29.86 1.14
CA GLN A 845 -27.94 28.48 1.26
C GLN A 845 -27.79 27.81 -0.12
N ILE A 846 -28.84 27.85 -0.94
CA ILE A 846 -28.83 27.25 -2.29
C ILE A 846 -27.76 27.91 -3.18
N GLN A 847 -27.65 29.23 -3.13
CA GLN A 847 -26.64 29.95 -3.91
C GLN A 847 -25.21 29.55 -3.48
N LEU A 848 -24.97 29.52 -2.17
CA LEU A 848 -23.69 29.14 -1.60
C LEU A 848 -23.30 27.70 -1.96
N GLU A 849 -24.22 26.75 -1.78
CA GLU A 849 -24.00 25.35 -2.16
C GLU A 849 -23.69 25.21 -3.66
N THR A 850 -24.41 25.95 -4.52
CA THR A 850 -24.19 25.95 -5.97
C THR A 850 -22.81 26.49 -6.35
N GLU A 851 -22.38 27.59 -5.74
CA GLU A 851 -21.08 28.20 -6.00
C GLU A 851 -19.93 27.36 -5.44
N LEU A 852 -20.11 26.79 -4.24
CA LEU A 852 -19.16 25.83 -3.67
C LEU A 852 -19.02 24.61 -4.56
N LEU A 853 -20.13 24.02 -5.03
CA LEU A 853 -20.12 22.89 -5.97
C LEU A 853 -19.34 23.22 -7.24
N ARG A 854 -19.51 24.42 -7.80
CA ARG A 854 -18.72 24.89 -8.96
C ARG A 854 -17.24 25.06 -8.62
N ALA A 855 -16.92 25.60 -7.45
CA ALA A 855 -15.56 25.87 -7.01
C ALA A 855 -14.77 24.58 -6.70
N ILE A 856 -15.44 23.49 -6.30
CA ILE A 856 -14.81 22.20 -6.01
C ILE A 856 -14.92 21.21 -7.18
N ALA A 857 -15.73 21.51 -8.20
CA ALA A 857 -15.81 20.69 -9.40
C ALA A 857 -14.47 20.65 -10.15
N VAL A 858 -14.23 19.51 -10.80
CA VAL A 858 -13.04 19.26 -11.61
C VAL A 858 -13.40 19.04 -13.07
#